data_AF-A0A7X6B0G0-F1
#
_entry.id   AF-A0A7X6B0G0-F1
#
_cell.length_a   1.000
_cell.length_b   1.000
_cell.length_c   1.000
_cell.angle_alpha   90.00
_cell.angle_beta   90.00
_cell.angle_gamma   90.00
#
_symmetry.space_group_name_H-M   'P 1'
#
loop_
_entity.id
_entity.type
_entity.pdbx_description
1 polymer ?
#
loop_
_entity_poly.entity_id
_entity_poly.type
_entity_poly.pdbx_seq_one_letter_code
_entity_poly.pdbx_strand_id
1 'polypeptide(L)'
;MAVAFTAASAVTLAGLPGLHTDEAEAKPRTQRCDEKYLGQKFDRTPANSGPPDNLEYDPWPNDETYTYDNPAKAYDGVLPPTEKQLEKAGTDYRKWQRIADKSGKPADRVMEIYARFQEQRDRGGYTDFKRYLDVKYIGKPGNNYRGEAFMARMVKKYNMIGPDWWCEDPVDYTDEDGKKKRRWVDARNRRTNVHVEGKSNGEVKQGQIDADRQIAKQNEKVTNRYLTGARTDQGTKDRVSQLNKEVQRYRGTTRTVAGINERRSNAIERTRNPNNYTRYDPRFNPDPRKNGMRGPIIDQALRSGKSLEEAQKLQRIYNNNNSRGYFMRGPGGIDFSSLELSYVGAPVKGKGFNYSMKADYAKNPDTNPGYGGDAKLTMSSDAMFTWLALTPDKFWVNLNPDQPETIMDSKFASTDAGRVLLEADLRLKHDFFKAMDPKTDTGKAAWDGLVKRNGWPCLNSGRNWIEPKTAKVREQDGGVYILDAPLKLKSEYMDINTPGPGGGRSCAEDLTKAEIEHNERVLNNTVVPLVEKWINTEPQYADLRRVYNARVAAEYIRRKDAASPTDFHGIIDSNDVKRWPLRAPNQDWDKQQVFDKYRKIFTEGEFKYELTKGQEVWVITVGGVDFSKAPRRNINRSQFNLEHRGLDKTTKTSTGAETTYQDTETAYLGGTSGKLPDGDEPNPTPTPTPTDKPTDKPTDKPTDQPTTPAPDPSTPGGGDASQPPATKDPDGNLAGTGSNTPVGLIAGIAAALAAAGGTLVWWMRRRRSTEDS
;
A
#
# COMPACT_ATOMS: atom_id res chain seq x y z
N MET A 1 -36.76 3.60 21.80
CA MET A 1 -36.65 3.36 20.34
C MET A 1 -35.19 3.47 19.95
N ALA A 2 -34.53 2.33 19.72
CA ALA A 2 -33.16 2.28 19.22
C ALA A 2 -33.22 2.37 17.69
N VAL A 3 -32.92 3.54 17.13
CA VAL A 3 -32.71 3.66 15.68
C VAL A 3 -31.28 3.20 15.41
N ALA A 4 -31.13 1.95 15.00
CA ALA A 4 -29.88 1.41 14.51
C ALA A 4 -29.57 2.03 13.14
N PHE A 5 -28.73 3.07 13.10
CA PHE A 5 -28.16 3.55 11.86
C PHE A 5 -27.03 2.61 11.42
N THR A 6 -27.25 1.88 10.33
CA THR A 6 -26.23 1.04 9.68
C THR A 6 -25.06 1.89 9.15
N ALA A 7 -23.86 1.35 9.28
CA ALA A 7 -22.56 2.04 9.20
C ALA A 7 -22.07 2.46 7.80
N ALA A 8 -22.94 2.62 6.82
CA ALA A 8 -22.59 3.18 5.51
C ALA A 8 -23.57 4.31 5.18
N SER A 9 -23.34 5.48 5.76
CA SER A 9 -24.11 6.67 5.40
C SER A 9 -23.24 7.56 4.53
N ALA A 10 -23.62 7.67 3.26
CA ALA A 10 -23.12 8.72 2.39
C ALA A 10 -23.54 10.06 3.00
N VAL A 11 -22.61 10.75 3.67
CA VAL A 11 -22.80 12.17 3.97
C VAL A 11 -22.50 12.90 2.66
N THR A 12 -23.51 13.00 1.82
CA THR A 12 -23.48 13.90 0.66
C THR A 12 -23.79 15.29 1.17
N LEU A 13 -22.77 16.14 1.33
CA LEU A 13 -22.97 17.58 1.33
C LEU A 13 -23.38 17.96 -0.10
N ALA A 14 -24.67 17.82 -0.39
CA ALA A 14 -25.27 18.26 -1.63
C ALA A 14 -25.45 19.78 -1.57
N GLY A 15 -24.96 20.45 -2.62
CA GLY A 15 -25.09 21.89 -2.81
C GLY A 15 -23.70 22.49 -2.95
N LEU A 16 -23.32 22.80 -4.20
CA LEU A 16 -22.12 23.58 -4.56
C LEU A 16 -21.99 24.81 -3.64
N PRO A 17 -21.03 24.89 -2.71
CA PRO A 17 -20.41 26.16 -2.41
C PRO A 17 -19.29 26.30 -3.45
N GLY A 18 -19.19 27.46 -4.10
CA GLY A 18 -18.11 27.72 -5.04
C GLY A 18 -16.73 27.44 -4.42
N LEU A 19 -15.70 27.43 -5.27
CA LEU A 19 -14.27 27.25 -4.97
C LEU A 19 -13.67 28.27 -3.96
N HIS A 20 -14.46 28.79 -3.02
CA HIS A 20 -14.13 29.87 -2.11
C HIS A 20 -13.57 29.35 -0.80
N THR A 21 -12.35 29.81 -0.47
CA THR A 21 -11.97 30.13 0.91
C THR A 21 -11.78 31.62 1.14
N ASP A 22 -12.04 32.49 0.16
CA ASP A 22 -11.85 33.92 0.34
C ASP A 22 -13.11 34.68 -0.11
N GLU A 23 -13.77 35.28 0.90
CA GLU A 23 -14.74 36.40 0.85
C GLU A 23 -16.05 36.19 0.04
N ALA A 24 -16.99 35.47 0.64
CA ALA A 24 -18.43 35.75 0.55
C ALA A 24 -18.95 35.93 1.98
N GLU A 25 -19.93 36.82 2.22
CA GLU A 25 -20.49 37.12 3.55
C GLU A 25 -20.61 35.85 4.40
N ALA A 26 -19.82 35.80 5.48
CA ALA A 26 -19.65 34.59 6.25
C ALA A 26 -21.00 34.21 6.88
N LYS A 27 -21.57 33.09 6.45
CA LYS A 27 -22.53 32.33 7.27
C LYS A 27 -21.99 32.29 8.72
N PRO A 28 -22.85 32.39 9.75
CA PRO A 28 -22.37 32.30 11.12
C PRO A 28 -21.54 31.02 11.26
N ARG A 29 -20.25 31.18 11.61
CA ARG A 29 -19.35 30.03 11.85
C ARG A 29 -20.00 29.06 12.83
N THR A 30 -20.57 29.61 13.90
CA THR A 30 -21.22 28.85 14.97
C THR A 30 -22.67 28.49 14.64
N GLN A 31 -22.97 27.19 14.65
CA GLN A 31 -24.33 26.65 14.45
C GLN A 31 -24.48 25.30 15.16
N ARG A 32 -25.70 24.80 15.35
CA ARG A 32 -25.90 23.47 15.93
C ARG A 32 -25.33 22.38 15.02
N CYS A 33 -24.70 21.38 15.62
CA CYS A 33 -24.01 20.34 14.87
C CYS A 33 -24.95 19.48 14.01
N ASP A 34 -26.16 19.24 14.47
CA ASP A 34 -27.18 18.48 13.73
C ASP A 34 -27.72 19.27 12.52
N GLU A 35 -27.94 20.58 12.67
CA GLU A 35 -28.27 21.45 11.54
C GLU A 35 -27.14 21.46 10.50
N LYS A 36 -25.90 21.69 10.96
CA LYS A 36 -24.73 21.81 10.10
C LYS A 36 -24.50 20.56 9.24
N TYR A 37 -24.47 19.40 9.89
CA TYR A 37 -23.98 18.17 9.27
C TYR A 37 -25.07 17.16 8.90
N LEU A 38 -26.28 17.29 9.47
CA LEU A 38 -27.41 16.40 9.21
C LEU A 38 -28.59 17.11 8.56
N GLY A 39 -28.56 18.45 8.43
CA GLY A 39 -29.64 19.23 7.82
C GLY A 39 -30.95 19.19 8.61
N GLN A 40 -30.94 18.77 9.88
CA GLN A 40 -32.13 18.59 10.71
C GLN A 40 -31.88 19.01 12.15
N LYS A 41 -32.93 19.47 12.83
CA LYS A 41 -32.90 19.81 14.26
C LYS A 41 -33.47 18.66 15.08
N PHE A 42 -32.74 18.22 16.10
CA PHE A 42 -33.28 17.31 17.11
C PHE A 42 -33.68 18.06 18.38
N ASP A 43 -34.84 17.78 18.94
CA ASP A 43 -35.32 18.53 20.12
C ASP A 43 -34.56 18.20 21.41
N ARG A 44 -33.88 17.06 21.45
CA ARG A 44 -33.21 16.55 22.66
C ARG A 44 -31.80 16.08 22.35
N THR A 45 -30.90 16.32 23.30
CA THR A 45 -29.56 15.73 23.30
C THR A 45 -29.61 14.33 23.89
N PRO A 46 -29.23 13.27 23.16
CA PRO A 46 -29.23 11.90 23.68
C PRO A 46 -28.31 11.72 24.89
N ALA A 47 -28.65 10.80 25.80
CA ALA A 47 -27.82 10.50 26.97
C ALA A 47 -26.42 9.96 26.59
N ASN A 48 -26.31 9.26 25.46
CA ASN A 48 -25.07 8.74 24.89
C ASN A 48 -24.43 9.71 23.87
N SER A 49 -24.70 11.01 23.96
CA SER A 49 -24.09 12.01 23.07
C SER A 49 -22.66 12.33 23.48
N GLY A 50 -21.79 12.48 22.48
CA GLY A 50 -20.39 12.87 22.65
C GLY A 50 -19.40 11.70 22.60
N PRO A 51 -18.14 11.98 22.23
CA PRO A 51 -17.10 10.97 22.29
C PRO A 51 -16.79 10.59 23.75
N PRO A 52 -16.38 9.33 24.01
CA PRO A 52 -15.97 8.91 25.34
C PRO A 52 -14.69 9.63 25.76
N ASP A 53 -14.39 9.58 27.06
CA ASP A 53 -13.25 10.29 27.68
C ASP A 53 -11.92 9.97 26.99
N ASN A 54 -11.70 8.69 26.69
CA ASN A 54 -10.63 8.17 25.87
C ASN A 54 -11.11 6.84 25.27
N LEU A 55 -10.70 6.50 24.05
CA LEU A 55 -10.85 5.14 23.56
C LEU A 55 -9.57 4.71 22.89
N GLU A 56 -9.11 3.51 23.25
CA GLU A 56 -8.07 2.84 22.49
C GLU A 56 -8.50 2.70 21.03
N TYR A 57 -7.51 2.74 20.13
CA TYR A 57 -7.75 2.42 18.75
C TYR A 57 -8.13 0.94 18.66
N ASP A 58 -9.36 0.65 18.23
CA ASP A 58 -9.71 -0.70 17.83
C ASP A 58 -9.27 -0.89 16.37
N PRO A 59 -8.28 -1.75 16.07
CA PRO A 59 -7.91 -2.08 14.70
C PRO A 59 -9.04 -2.76 13.93
N TRP A 60 -10.16 -3.07 14.58
CA TRP A 60 -11.31 -3.75 14.01
C TRP A 60 -12.64 -3.02 14.33
N PRO A 61 -13.55 -2.86 13.36
CA PRO A 61 -13.34 -2.90 11.92
C PRO A 61 -12.71 -1.57 11.44
N ASN A 62 -11.56 -1.66 10.77
CA ASN A 62 -10.81 -0.55 10.16
C ASN A 62 -11.33 -0.09 8.79
N ASP A 63 -12.58 -0.43 8.45
CA ASP A 63 -13.21 -0.17 7.15
C ASP A 63 -14.11 1.06 7.15
N GLU A 64 -14.01 1.92 8.17
CA GLU A 64 -14.84 3.10 8.26
C GLU A 64 -14.42 4.14 7.21
N THR A 65 -15.06 4.11 6.05
CA THR A 65 -14.86 5.11 4.99
C THR A 65 -15.76 6.31 5.18
N TYR A 66 -15.33 7.46 4.68
CA TYR A 66 -16.20 8.58 4.38
C TYR A 66 -15.79 9.19 3.05
N THR A 67 -16.68 9.98 2.47
CA THR A 67 -16.48 10.57 1.16
C THR A 67 -16.49 12.10 1.26
N TYR A 68 -15.76 12.76 0.39
CA TYR A 68 -15.81 14.21 0.25
C TYR A 68 -15.66 14.60 -1.21
N ASP A 69 -16.31 15.71 -1.60
CA ASP A 69 -16.26 16.22 -2.96
C ASP A 69 -15.12 17.24 -3.09
N ASN A 70 -14.23 17.03 -4.07
CA ASN A 70 -13.20 17.98 -4.46
C ASN A 70 -13.33 18.34 -5.95
N PRO A 71 -14.21 19.31 -6.31
CA PRO A 71 -14.44 19.71 -7.70
C PRO A 71 -13.19 20.25 -8.40
N ALA A 72 -12.21 20.78 -7.65
CA ALA A 72 -10.95 21.25 -8.23
C ALA A 72 -10.15 20.09 -8.88
N LYS A 73 -10.35 18.85 -8.40
CA LYS A 73 -9.70 17.66 -8.96
C LYS A 73 -10.16 17.33 -10.39
N ALA A 74 -11.21 17.98 -10.91
CA ALA A 74 -11.61 17.82 -12.31
C ALA A 74 -10.62 18.49 -13.29
N TYR A 75 -9.68 19.27 -12.75
CA TYR A 75 -8.67 20.04 -13.47
C TYR A 75 -7.23 19.59 -13.13
N ASP A 76 -7.06 18.38 -12.58
CA ASP A 76 -5.76 17.79 -12.24
C ASP A 76 -4.86 17.45 -13.44
N GLY A 77 -5.41 17.55 -14.65
CA GLY A 77 -4.71 17.39 -15.93
C GLY A 77 -4.46 18.69 -16.70
N VAL A 78 -4.73 19.87 -16.10
CA VAL A 78 -4.41 21.15 -16.75
C VAL A 78 -2.91 21.28 -16.97
N LEU A 79 -2.53 21.57 -18.22
CA LEU A 79 -1.13 21.78 -18.61
C LEU A 79 -0.61 23.16 -18.17
N PRO A 80 0.71 23.32 -17.96
CA PRO A 80 1.33 24.62 -17.72
C PRO A 80 0.92 25.65 -18.79
N PRO A 81 0.57 26.88 -18.39
CA PRO A 81 0.15 27.90 -19.34
C PRO A 81 1.31 28.37 -20.21
N THR A 82 1.03 28.60 -21.49
CA THR A 82 1.90 29.38 -22.38
C THR A 82 1.88 30.86 -21.98
N GLU A 83 2.88 31.62 -22.42
CA GLU A 83 2.96 33.06 -22.18
C GLU A 83 1.73 33.81 -22.69
N LYS A 84 1.26 33.49 -23.90
CA LYS A 84 0.02 34.05 -24.47
C LYS A 84 -1.22 33.74 -23.62
N GLN A 85 -1.29 32.55 -23.00
CA GLN A 85 -2.39 32.21 -22.11
C GLN A 85 -2.31 33.00 -20.80
N LEU A 86 -1.11 33.24 -20.26
CA LEU A 86 -0.92 34.11 -19.10
C LEU A 86 -1.31 35.55 -19.42
N GLU A 87 -0.84 36.11 -20.54
CA GLU A 87 -1.22 37.46 -20.98
C GLU A 87 -2.74 37.62 -21.10
N LYS A 88 -3.41 36.62 -21.69
CA LYS A 88 -4.86 36.59 -21.80
C LYS A 88 -5.55 36.44 -20.44
N ALA A 89 -4.99 35.65 -19.54
CA ALA A 89 -5.53 35.43 -18.21
C ALA A 89 -5.45 36.72 -17.37
N GLY A 90 -4.29 37.39 -17.39
CA GLY A 90 -3.99 38.48 -16.47
C GLY A 90 -4.05 38.02 -15.01
N THR A 91 -4.10 38.97 -14.06
CA THR A 91 -4.15 38.67 -12.62
C THR A 91 -5.55 38.75 -12.02
N ASP A 92 -6.55 39.25 -12.76
CA ASP A 92 -7.93 39.35 -12.29
C ASP A 92 -8.64 37.98 -12.39
N TYR A 93 -8.33 37.10 -11.45
CA TYR A 93 -8.99 35.81 -11.36
C TYR A 93 -10.48 35.94 -11.04
N ARG A 94 -10.93 37.00 -10.37
CA ARG A 94 -12.35 37.20 -10.00
C ARG A 94 -13.20 37.44 -11.25
N LYS A 95 -12.67 38.13 -12.26
CA LYS A 95 -13.29 38.24 -13.59
C LYS A 95 -13.48 36.87 -14.22
N TRP A 96 -12.42 36.06 -14.30
CA TRP A 96 -12.49 34.72 -14.89
C TRP A 96 -13.40 33.78 -14.11
N GLN A 97 -13.42 33.89 -12.78
CA GLN A 97 -14.34 33.16 -11.94
C GLN A 97 -15.80 33.43 -12.30
N ARG A 98 -16.20 34.70 -12.40
CA ARG A 98 -17.57 35.08 -12.82
C ARG A 98 -17.91 34.57 -14.21
N ILE A 99 -16.95 34.61 -15.14
CA ILE A 99 -17.13 34.08 -16.50
C ILE A 99 -17.34 32.57 -16.45
N ALA A 100 -16.48 31.83 -15.74
CA ALA A 100 -16.54 30.38 -15.61
C ALA A 100 -17.81 29.91 -14.90
N ASP A 101 -18.23 30.60 -13.84
CA ASP A 101 -19.45 30.29 -13.10
C ASP A 101 -20.70 30.52 -13.96
N LYS A 102 -20.72 31.59 -14.78
CA LYS A 102 -21.83 31.88 -15.70
C LYS A 102 -21.87 30.95 -16.91
N SER A 103 -20.72 30.64 -17.50
CA SER A 103 -20.64 29.85 -18.73
C SER A 103 -20.74 28.35 -18.49
N GLY A 104 -20.31 27.87 -17.32
CA GLY A 104 -20.15 26.46 -17.01
C GLY A 104 -19.07 25.75 -17.85
N LYS A 105 -18.31 26.48 -18.68
CA LYS A 105 -17.34 25.89 -19.61
C LYS A 105 -16.01 25.59 -18.89
N PRO A 106 -15.47 24.36 -19.00
CA PRO A 106 -14.18 24.02 -18.37
C PRO A 106 -13.03 24.91 -18.83
N ALA A 107 -13.01 25.34 -20.10
CA ALA A 107 -11.97 26.22 -20.63
C ALA A 107 -11.92 27.60 -19.95
N ASP A 108 -13.07 28.16 -19.57
CA ASP A 108 -13.12 29.44 -18.84
C ASP A 108 -12.61 29.28 -17.41
N ARG A 109 -12.88 28.12 -16.78
CA ARG A 109 -12.29 27.78 -15.48
C ARG A 109 -10.77 27.64 -15.58
N VAL A 110 -10.24 27.10 -16.68
CA VAL A 110 -8.78 27.03 -16.89
C VAL A 110 -8.16 28.42 -16.95
N MET A 111 -8.83 29.39 -17.59
CA MET A 111 -8.35 30.78 -17.57
C MET A 111 -8.36 31.38 -16.15
N GLU A 112 -9.35 31.03 -15.31
CA GLU A 112 -9.33 31.38 -13.88
C GLU A 112 -8.11 30.78 -13.17
N ILE A 113 -7.82 29.50 -13.40
CA ILE A 113 -6.66 28.79 -12.82
C ILE A 113 -5.37 29.52 -13.20
N TYR A 114 -5.21 29.87 -14.48
CA TYR A 114 -4.04 30.61 -14.95
C TYR A 114 -3.94 32.00 -14.33
N ALA A 115 -5.06 32.72 -14.20
CA ALA A 115 -5.05 34.05 -13.58
C ALA A 115 -4.68 34.00 -12.09
N ARG A 116 -5.18 33.01 -11.35
CA ARG A 116 -4.78 32.77 -9.95
C ARG A 116 -3.31 32.39 -9.84
N PHE A 117 -2.79 31.59 -10.76
CA PHE A 117 -1.37 31.26 -10.79
C PHE A 117 -0.52 32.51 -11.02
N GLN A 118 -0.90 33.38 -11.97
CA GLN A 118 -0.21 34.64 -12.24
C GLN A 118 -0.22 35.56 -11.02
N GLU A 119 -1.37 35.74 -10.36
CA GLU A 119 -1.48 36.51 -9.12
C GLU A 119 -0.53 35.96 -8.02
N GLN A 120 -0.45 34.63 -7.86
CA GLN A 120 0.46 34.02 -6.90
C GLN A 120 1.92 34.26 -7.28
N ARG A 121 2.27 34.14 -8.56
CA ARG A 121 3.63 34.36 -9.06
C ARG A 121 4.08 35.81 -8.79
N ASP A 122 3.22 36.78 -9.06
CA ASP A 122 3.53 38.21 -8.92
C ASP A 122 3.69 38.63 -7.45
N ARG A 123 3.07 37.89 -6.51
CA ARG A 123 3.26 38.08 -5.05
C ARG A 123 4.45 37.30 -4.48
N GLY A 124 5.33 36.75 -5.32
CA GLY A 124 6.46 35.93 -4.89
C GLY A 124 6.06 34.55 -4.35
N GLY A 125 4.88 34.04 -4.74
CA GLY A 125 4.34 32.75 -4.34
C GLY A 125 4.87 31.58 -5.17
N TYR A 126 3.96 30.85 -5.83
CA TYR A 126 4.33 29.67 -6.62
C TYR A 126 4.87 30.06 -8.00
N THR A 127 6.04 29.53 -8.37
CA THR A 127 6.63 29.69 -9.72
C THR A 127 6.47 28.45 -10.60
N ASP A 128 6.33 27.26 -10.00
CA ASP A 128 6.02 26.02 -10.71
C ASP A 128 4.50 25.83 -10.79
N PHE A 129 3.96 25.80 -12.01
CA PHE A 129 2.52 25.70 -12.25
C PHE A 129 1.93 24.39 -11.72
N LYS A 130 2.61 23.27 -11.95
CA LYS A 130 2.11 21.96 -11.53
C LYS A 130 2.01 21.88 -10.00
N ARG A 131 3.00 22.42 -9.30
CA ARG A 131 3.00 22.51 -7.84
C ARG A 131 1.91 23.43 -7.31
N TYR A 132 1.69 24.58 -7.96
CA TYR A 132 0.56 25.45 -7.67
C TYR A 132 -0.76 24.69 -7.82
N LEU A 133 -0.95 24.00 -8.94
CA LEU A 133 -2.16 23.25 -9.24
C LEU A 133 -2.41 22.16 -8.18
N ASP A 134 -1.41 21.30 -7.93
CA ASP A 134 -1.53 20.16 -7.01
C ASP A 134 -1.71 20.57 -5.54
N VAL A 135 -0.94 21.54 -5.04
CA VAL A 135 -0.93 21.90 -3.61
C VAL A 135 -1.96 22.97 -3.30
N LYS A 136 -1.97 24.05 -4.08
CA LYS A 136 -2.71 25.26 -3.74
C LYS A 136 -4.12 25.21 -4.32
N TYR A 137 -4.27 24.89 -5.60
CA TYR A 137 -5.57 24.89 -6.27
C TYR A 137 -6.40 23.65 -5.91
N ILE A 138 -5.81 22.46 -5.96
CA ILE A 138 -6.52 21.19 -5.70
C ILE A 138 -6.40 20.79 -4.23
N GLY A 139 -5.18 20.76 -3.69
CA GLY A 139 -4.90 20.21 -2.36
C GLY A 139 -5.52 21.00 -1.22
N LYS A 140 -5.33 22.34 -1.18
CA LYS A 140 -5.83 23.17 -0.07
C LYS A 140 -7.37 23.10 0.06
N PRO A 141 -8.18 23.29 -0.99
CA PRO A 141 -9.63 23.11 -0.88
C PRO A 141 -10.01 21.66 -0.50
N GLY A 142 -9.37 20.67 -1.12
CA GLY A 142 -9.60 19.25 -0.83
C GLY A 142 -9.45 18.90 0.66
N ASN A 143 -8.42 19.44 1.33
CA ASN A 143 -8.23 19.22 2.77
C ASN A 143 -9.35 19.82 3.63
N ASN A 144 -9.87 20.99 3.26
CA ASN A 144 -10.96 21.61 3.99
C ASN A 144 -12.23 20.76 3.85
N TYR A 145 -12.56 20.33 2.63
CA TYR A 145 -13.70 19.43 2.40
C TYR A 145 -13.54 18.10 3.12
N ARG A 146 -12.31 17.56 3.17
CA ARG A 146 -11.99 16.34 3.93
C ARG A 146 -12.19 16.54 5.43
N GLY A 147 -11.68 17.64 6.00
CA GLY A 147 -11.82 17.96 7.42
C GLY A 147 -13.30 18.14 7.82
N GLU A 148 -14.05 18.85 6.99
CA GLU A 148 -15.49 19.04 7.15
C GLU A 148 -16.25 17.71 7.10
N ALA A 149 -15.97 16.86 6.11
CA ALA A 149 -16.58 15.54 6.01
C ALA A 149 -16.20 14.60 7.16
N PHE A 150 -14.97 14.71 7.67
CA PHE A 150 -14.53 13.99 8.85
C PHE A 150 -15.31 14.44 10.09
N MET A 151 -15.50 15.75 10.29
CA MET A 151 -16.31 16.25 11.40
C MET A 151 -17.77 15.84 11.29
N ALA A 152 -18.37 15.89 10.09
CA ALA A 152 -19.72 15.41 9.85
C ALA A 152 -19.89 13.94 10.26
N ARG A 153 -18.91 13.12 9.89
CA ARG A 153 -18.83 11.71 10.28
C ARG A 153 -18.72 11.55 11.80
N MET A 154 -17.89 12.34 12.48
CA MET A 154 -17.73 12.26 13.94
C MET A 154 -19.00 12.67 14.67
N VAL A 155 -19.69 13.72 14.19
CA VAL A 155 -21.00 14.14 14.72
C VAL A 155 -22.00 13.01 14.66
N LYS A 156 -22.07 12.31 13.53
CA LYS A 156 -22.93 11.13 13.38
C LYS A 156 -22.49 9.98 14.29
N LYS A 157 -21.20 9.62 14.30
CA LYS A 157 -20.67 8.47 15.04
C LYS A 157 -20.90 8.60 16.56
N TYR A 158 -20.77 9.81 17.09
CA TYR A 158 -20.88 10.07 18.53
C TYR A 158 -22.20 10.72 18.93
N ASN A 159 -23.22 10.74 18.07
CA ASN A 159 -24.51 11.36 18.34
C ASN A 159 -24.38 12.79 18.92
N MET A 160 -23.49 13.61 18.37
CA MET A 160 -23.30 15.01 18.79
C MET A 160 -24.42 15.89 18.23
N ILE A 161 -25.66 15.56 18.59
CA ILE A 161 -26.91 16.14 18.09
C ILE A 161 -27.74 16.72 19.24
N GLY A 162 -28.76 17.53 18.92
CA GLY A 162 -29.60 18.17 19.93
C GLY A 162 -29.12 19.57 20.33
N PRO A 163 -29.88 20.26 21.20
CA PRO A 163 -29.67 21.68 21.51
C PRO A 163 -28.35 21.98 22.25
N ASP A 164 -27.72 20.97 22.86
CA ASP A 164 -26.48 21.18 23.62
C ASP A 164 -25.23 21.25 22.72
N TRP A 165 -25.27 20.67 21.52
CA TRP A 165 -24.10 20.50 20.65
C TRP A 165 -23.99 21.60 19.58
N TRP A 166 -22.93 22.39 19.68
CA TRP A 166 -22.63 23.50 18.79
C TRP A 166 -21.31 23.27 18.08
N CYS A 167 -21.29 23.48 16.78
CA CYS A 167 -20.14 23.28 15.92
C CYS A 167 -19.48 24.60 15.54
N GLU A 168 -18.15 24.58 15.35
CA GLU A 168 -17.31 25.78 15.21
C GLU A 168 -17.60 26.83 16.30
N ASP A 169 -17.60 26.37 17.54
CA ASP A 169 -18.08 27.13 18.69
C ASP A 169 -16.93 27.93 19.34
N PRO A 170 -17.03 29.27 19.47
CA PRO A 170 -15.98 30.07 20.07
C PRO A 170 -15.96 29.93 21.60
N VAL A 171 -14.74 29.92 22.12
CA VAL A 171 -14.40 29.94 23.54
C VAL A 171 -13.41 31.08 23.75
N ASP A 172 -13.79 32.05 24.56
CA ASP A 172 -12.91 33.15 24.96
C ASP A 172 -12.05 32.71 26.15
N TYR A 173 -10.79 33.10 26.15
CA TYR A 173 -9.84 32.80 27.22
C TYR A 173 -8.77 33.88 27.33
N THR A 174 -8.13 33.96 28.48
CA THR A 174 -6.95 34.81 28.68
C THR A 174 -5.68 33.96 28.50
N ASP A 175 -4.74 34.39 27.67
CA ASP A 175 -3.45 33.69 27.51
C ASP A 175 -2.48 33.96 28.69
N GLU A 176 -1.29 33.36 28.65
CA GLU A 176 -0.30 33.49 29.73
C GLU A 176 0.22 34.93 29.92
N ASP A 177 0.12 35.77 28.88
CA ASP A 177 0.47 37.20 28.92
C ASP A 177 -0.68 38.07 29.48
N GLY A 178 -1.82 37.48 29.86
CA GLY A 178 -2.99 38.24 30.27
C GLY A 178 -3.84 38.80 29.11
N LYS A 179 -3.57 38.41 27.86
CA LYS A 179 -4.30 38.94 26.68
C LYS A 179 -5.53 38.09 26.41
N LYS A 180 -6.65 38.75 26.11
CA LYS A 180 -7.88 38.06 25.67
C LYS A 180 -7.69 37.47 24.28
N LYS A 181 -7.96 36.17 24.15
CA LYS A 181 -7.89 35.37 22.93
C LYS A 181 -9.20 34.62 22.74
N ARG A 182 -9.41 34.13 21.52
CA ARG A 182 -10.57 33.33 21.13
C ARG A 182 -10.11 32.07 20.42
N ARG A 183 -10.64 30.93 20.85
CA ARG A 183 -10.42 29.60 20.28
C ARG A 183 -11.74 29.08 19.75
N TRP A 184 -11.78 28.66 18.48
CA TRP A 184 -12.94 27.97 17.90
C TRP A 184 -12.72 26.47 18.03
N VAL A 185 -13.58 25.77 18.77
CA VAL A 185 -13.53 24.30 18.84
C VAL A 185 -14.47 23.70 17.79
N ASP A 186 -14.12 22.54 17.21
CA ASP A 186 -14.89 21.97 16.10
C ASP A 186 -16.30 21.55 16.53
N ALA A 187 -16.46 21.05 17.75
CA ALA A 187 -17.74 20.92 18.42
C ALA A 187 -17.64 21.15 19.94
N ARG A 188 -18.70 21.68 20.55
CA ARG A 188 -18.82 21.88 21.99
C ARG A 188 -20.19 21.46 22.47
N ASN A 189 -20.23 20.64 23.51
CA ASN A 189 -21.43 20.50 24.32
C ASN A 189 -21.46 21.65 25.34
N ARG A 190 -22.35 22.63 25.13
CA ARG A 190 -22.42 23.82 25.99
C ARG A 190 -22.96 23.53 27.39
N ARG A 191 -23.74 22.45 27.55
CA ARG A 191 -24.28 22.03 28.86
C ARG A 191 -23.22 21.37 29.73
N THR A 192 -22.40 20.50 29.14
CA THR A 192 -21.37 19.73 29.87
C THR A 192 -19.95 20.30 29.75
N ASN A 193 -19.74 21.35 28.94
CA ASN A 193 -18.43 21.92 28.61
C ASN A 193 -17.43 20.89 28.04
N VAL A 194 -17.93 19.90 27.29
CA VAL A 194 -17.08 18.99 26.52
C VAL A 194 -16.70 19.68 25.21
N HIS A 195 -15.42 19.92 25.01
CA HIS A 195 -14.84 20.46 23.79
C HIS A 195 -14.31 19.31 22.93
N VAL A 196 -14.59 19.37 21.63
CA VAL A 196 -14.18 18.37 20.66
C VAL A 196 -13.38 19.08 19.56
N GLU A 197 -12.19 18.55 19.31
CA GLU A 197 -11.34 18.92 18.18
C GLU A 197 -11.17 17.70 17.29
N GLY A 198 -11.56 17.79 16.03
CA GLY A 198 -11.44 16.71 15.07
C GLY A 198 -10.40 17.00 13.99
N LYS A 199 -9.53 16.02 13.78
CA LYS A 199 -8.47 16.03 12.79
C LYS A 199 -8.65 14.84 11.87
N SER A 200 -8.83 15.09 10.57
CA SER A 200 -8.90 14.00 9.57
C SER A 200 -7.55 13.28 9.37
N ASN A 201 -6.47 13.84 9.93
CA ASN A 201 -5.13 13.26 10.04
C ASN A 201 -4.83 12.82 11.49
N GLY A 202 -3.54 12.69 11.83
CA GLY A 202 -3.05 12.28 13.16
C GLY A 202 -2.50 13.41 14.03
N GLU A 203 -2.56 14.66 13.57
CA GLU A 203 -1.81 15.77 14.17
C GLU A 203 -2.73 16.82 14.83
N VAL A 204 -2.53 17.04 16.13
CA VAL A 204 -3.07 18.22 16.83
C VAL A 204 -1.92 19.17 17.15
N LYS A 205 -2.07 20.44 16.76
CA LYS A 205 -1.00 21.44 16.90
C LYS A 205 -0.79 21.87 18.35
N GLN A 206 0.46 22.21 18.68
CA GLN A 206 0.83 22.76 19.98
C GLN A 206 -0.01 23.98 20.38
N GLY A 207 -0.16 24.97 19.50
CA GLY A 207 -0.95 26.17 19.83
C GLY A 207 -2.44 25.91 20.13
N GLN A 208 -3.00 24.79 19.64
CA GLN A 208 -4.35 24.37 20.03
C GLN A 208 -4.35 23.79 21.45
N ILE A 209 -3.37 22.93 21.76
CA ILE A 209 -3.14 22.36 23.09
C ILE A 209 -2.90 23.47 24.13
N ASP A 210 -2.14 24.51 23.77
CA ASP A 210 -1.83 25.64 24.67
C ASP A 210 -3.09 26.47 24.97
N ALA A 211 -3.92 26.74 23.96
CA ALA A 211 -5.22 27.39 24.16
C ALA A 211 -6.14 26.54 25.06
N ASP A 212 -6.23 25.24 24.78
CA ASP A 212 -7.08 24.30 25.52
C ASP A 212 -6.59 24.14 26.97
N ARG A 213 -5.27 24.26 27.22
CA ARG A 213 -4.65 24.34 28.55
C ARG A 213 -5.11 25.59 29.31
N GLN A 214 -5.05 26.77 28.70
CA GLN A 214 -5.45 28.02 29.36
C GLN A 214 -6.96 28.04 29.65
N ILE A 215 -7.78 27.58 28.70
CA ILE A 215 -9.23 27.44 28.88
C ILE A 215 -9.51 26.51 30.07
N ALA A 216 -8.86 25.35 30.14
CA ALA A 216 -9.10 24.38 31.17
C ALA A 216 -8.60 24.83 32.56
N LYS A 217 -7.60 25.73 32.65
CA LYS A 217 -7.17 26.39 33.90
C LYS A 217 -8.23 27.38 34.40
N GLN A 218 -8.88 28.10 33.48
CA GLN A 218 -9.87 29.14 33.78
C GLN A 218 -11.28 28.59 34.04
N ASN A 219 -11.58 27.38 33.57
CA ASN A 219 -12.88 26.73 33.76
C ASN A 219 -12.72 25.24 34.08
N GLU A 220 -13.01 24.86 35.33
CA GLU A 220 -12.86 23.49 35.83
C GLU A 220 -13.81 22.47 35.19
N LYS A 221 -14.90 22.92 34.56
CA LYS A 221 -15.87 22.05 33.89
C LYS A 221 -15.40 21.61 32.50
N VAL A 222 -14.43 22.31 31.90
CA VAL A 222 -13.98 22.02 30.54
C VAL A 222 -13.26 20.68 30.49
N THR A 223 -13.66 19.85 29.53
CA THR A 223 -12.93 18.64 29.15
C THR A 223 -12.70 18.64 27.64
N ASN A 224 -11.55 18.16 27.18
CA ASN A 224 -11.13 18.19 25.79
C ASN A 224 -11.09 16.78 25.19
N ARG A 225 -11.62 16.61 23.99
CA ARG A 225 -11.70 15.34 23.28
C ARG A 225 -11.12 15.54 21.88
N TYR A 226 -10.01 14.87 21.60
CA TYR A 226 -9.33 14.96 20.31
C TYR A 226 -9.68 13.74 19.48
N LEU A 227 -10.29 13.94 18.32
CA LEU A 227 -10.67 12.88 17.39
C LEU A 227 -9.68 12.87 16.23
N THR A 228 -9.01 11.74 15.97
CA THR A 228 -8.04 11.63 14.87
C THR A 228 -8.52 10.63 13.81
N GLY A 229 -8.37 10.99 12.54
CA GLY A 229 -8.83 10.24 11.37
C GLY A 229 -7.74 9.38 10.74
N ALA A 230 -6.48 9.55 11.15
CA ALA A 230 -5.35 8.69 10.83
C ALA A 230 -4.70 8.18 12.13
N ARG A 231 -3.64 7.36 12.03
CA ARG A 231 -2.82 6.99 13.19
C ARG A 231 -2.35 8.27 13.88
N THR A 232 -2.62 8.40 15.18
CA THR A 232 -2.27 9.59 15.94
C THR A 232 -0.77 9.67 16.09
N ASP A 233 -0.18 10.80 15.71
CA ASP A 233 1.26 11.00 15.78
C ASP A 233 1.72 10.94 17.24
N GLN A 234 2.92 10.40 17.47
CA GLN A 234 3.45 10.25 18.83
C GLN A 234 3.51 11.60 19.56
N GLY A 235 3.95 12.66 18.87
CA GLY A 235 3.95 14.01 19.44
C GLY A 235 2.56 14.50 19.84
N THR A 236 1.49 14.15 19.10
CA THR A 236 0.10 14.46 19.50
C THR A 236 -0.28 13.70 20.77
N LYS A 237 0.05 12.40 20.85
CA LYS A 237 -0.20 11.59 22.05
C LYS A 237 0.48 12.18 23.28
N ASP A 238 1.75 12.55 23.13
CA ASP A 238 2.56 13.11 24.22
C ASP A 238 1.97 14.45 24.70
N ARG A 239 1.64 15.36 23.77
CA ARG A 239 1.03 16.66 24.09
C ARG A 239 -0.31 16.53 24.81
N VAL A 240 -1.20 15.66 24.34
CA VAL A 240 -2.52 15.46 24.97
C VAL A 240 -2.39 14.76 26.33
N SER A 241 -1.48 13.79 26.45
CA SER A 241 -1.18 13.13 27.73
C SER A 241 -0.64 14.14 28.75
N GLN A 242 0.27 15.02 28.33
CA GLN A 242 0.79 16.09 29.16
C GLN A 242 -0.32 17.05 29.59
N LEU A 243 -1.15 17.53 28.66
CA LEU A 243 -2.31 18.37 28.97
C LEU A 243 -3.20 17.70 30.02
N ASN A 244 -3.54 16.42 29.84
CA ASN A 244 -4.38 15.69 30.80
C ASN A 244 -3.77 15.65 32.20
N LYS A 245 -2.48 15.30 32.31
CA LYS A 245 -1.76 15.23 33.60
C LYS A 245 -1.69 16.58 34.31
N GLU A 246 -1.45 17.65 33.56
CA GLU A 246 -1.42 19.00 34.12
C GLU A 246 -2.81 19.41 34.64
N VAL A 247 -3.86 19.17 33.85
CA VAL A 247 -5.25 19.44 34.23
C VAL A 247 -5.69 18.67 35.46
N GLN A 248 -5.32 17.39 35.52
CA GLN A 248 -5.55 16.56 36.70
C GLN A 248 -4.86 17.12 37.94
N ARG A 249 -3.61 17.58 37.80
CA ARG A 249 -2.82 18.13 38.91
C ARG A 249 -3.45 19.39 39.49
N TYR A 250 -3.79 20.39 38.66
CA TYR A 250 -4.35 21.65 39.20
C TYR A 250 -5.80 21.52 39.67
N ARG A 251 -6.56 20.51 39.20
CA ARG A 251 -7.93 20.23 39.67
C ARG A 251 -8.00 19.20 40.81
N GLY A 252 -6.89 18.56 41.19
CA GLY A 252 -6.88 17.47 42.17
C GLY A 252 -7.78 16.29 41.79
N THR A 253 -7.84 15.93 40.50
CA THR A 253 -8.72 14.85 40.01
C THR A 253 -7.94 13.75 39.30
N THR A 254 -8.46 12.53 39.33
CA THR A 254 -7.95 11.38 38.56
C THR A 254 -8.75 11.15 37.27
N ARG A 255 -9.85 11.89 37.07
CA ARG A 255 -10.71 11.74 35.87
C ARG A 255 -9.96 12.18 34.61
N THR A 256 -10.20 11.49 33.49
CA THR A 256 -9.68 11.91 32.19
C THR A 256 -10.40 13.18 31.72
N VAL A 257 -9.62 14.25 31.62
CA VAL A 257 -10.06 15.61 31.30
C VAL A 257 -9.60 16.02 29.91
N ALA A 258 -8.55 15.42 29.38
CA ALA A 258 -8.15 15.47 27.98
C ALA A 258 -7.82 14.07 27.47
N GLY A 259 -8.40 13.65 26.34
CA GLY A 259 -8.19 12.31 25.80
C GLY A 259 -8.30 12.24 24.28
N ILE A 260 -7.72 11.18 23.71
CA ILE A 260 -7.67 10.94 22.27
C ILE A 260 -8.66 9.82 21.93
N ASN A 261 -9.40 10.00 20.86
CA ASN A 261 -10.19 8.95 20.24
C ASN A 261 -9.68 8.75 18.82
N GLU A 262 -8.79 7.77 18.65
CA GLU A 262 -8.26 7.42 17.34
C GLU A 262 -9.31 6.64 16.54
N ARG A 263 -9.75 7.23 15.44
CA ARG A 263 -10.79 6.74 14.53
C ARG A 263 -10.30 6.77 13.10
N ARG A 264 -9.28 5.94 12.84
CA ARG A 264 -8.71 5.73 11.52
C ARG A 264 -9.85 5.50 10.52
N SER A 265 -9.93 6.37 9.53
CA SER A 265 -10.99 6.33 8.54
C SER A 265 -10.48 6.79 7.19
N ASN A 266 -10.89 6.06 6.15
CA ASN A 266 -10.37 6.26 4.81
C ASN A 266 -11.23 7.30 4.09
N ALA A 267 -10.59 8.41 3.70
CA ALA A 267 -11.24 9.53 3.04
C ALA A 267 -11.23 9.33 1.54
N ILE A 268 -12.38 8.97 0.97
CA ILE A 268 -12.55 8.77 -0.47
C ILE A 268 -12.85 10.12 -1.13
N GLU A 269 -11.88 10.60 -1.91
CA GLU A 269 -12.00 11.86 -2.64
C GLU A 269 -12.80 11.67 -3.94
N ARG A 270 -13.90 12.40 -4.09
CA ARG A 270 -14.70 12.40 -5.31
C ARG A 270 -14.43 13.64 -6.12
N THR A 271 -13.97 13.46 -7.36
CA THR A 271 -13.68 14.57 -8.27
C THR A 271 -14.91 15.41 -8.60
N ARG A 272 -16.08 14.78 -8.80
CA ARG A 272 -17.30 15.40 -9.37
C ARG A 272 -17.07 16.02 -10.76
N ASN A 273 -17.97 15.76 -11.70
CA ASN A 273 -17.95 16.34 -13.06
C ASN A 273 -16.57 16.29 -13.78
N PRO A 274 -15.98 15.10 -14.01
CA PRO A 274 -14.79 14.97 -14.86
C PRO A 274 -14.99 15.63 -16.23
N ASN A 275 -13.94 16.22 -16.77
CA ASN A 275 -13.97 16.95 -18.03
C ASN A 275 -12.69 16.70 -18.86
N ASN A 276 -12.54 17.39 -19.99
CA ASN A 276 -11.41 17.25 -20.89
C ASN A 276 -10.04 17.69 -20.33
N TYR A 277 -10.02 18.30 -19.13
CA TYR A 277 -8.82 18.64 -18.36
C TYR A 277 -8.62 17.72 -17.14
N THR A 278 -9.42 16.68 -16.98
CA THR A 278 -9.21 15.66 -15.96
C THR A 278 -8.09 14.71 -16.40
N ARG A 279 -7.13 14.47 -15.50
CA ARG A 279 -6.00 13.57 -15.72
C ARG A 279 -6.45 12.12 -15.67
N TYR A 280 -5.99 11.37 -16.67
CA TYR A 280 -6.11 9.93 -16.77
C TYR A 280 -4.72 9.34 -17.02
N ASP A 281 -4.37 8.28 -16.29
CA ASP A 281 -3.05 7.67 -16.36
C ASP A 281 -3.05 6.43 -17.28
N PRO A 282 -2.07 6.27 -18.19
CA PRO A 282 -2.02 5.14 -19.10
C PRO A 282 -1.46 3.85 -18.47
N ARG A 283 -0.86 3.92 -17.27
CA ARG A 283 -0.32 2.73 -16.60
C ARG A 283 -1.43 1.74 -16.29
N PHE A 284 -1.10 0.46 -16.39
CA PHE A 284 -2.02 -0.68 -16.27
C PHE A 284 -3.27 -0.62 -17.19
N ASN A 285 -3.32 0.29 -18.18
CA ASN A 285 -4.43 0.41 -19.13
C ASN A 285 -4.10 -0.29 -20.47
N PRO A 286 -4.83 -1.35 -20.86
CA PRO A 286 -4.57 -2.04 -22.12
C PRO A 286 -4.81 -1.14 -23.35
N ASP A 287 -5.75 -0.19 -23.29
CA ASP A 287 -6.03 0.77 -24.37
C ASP A 287 -5.91 2.23 -23.89
N PRO A 288 -4.75 2.89 -24.12
CA PRO A 288 -4.50 4.25 -23.63
C PRO A 288 -5.37 5.31 -24.32
N ARG A 289 -6.12 4.94 -25.37
CA ARG A 289 -7.06 5.83 -26.06
C ARG A 289 -8.43 5.88 -25.39
N LYS A 290 -8.75 4.90 -24.53
CA LYS A 290 -9.95 4.89 -23.68
C LYS A 290 -9.65 5.60 -22.36
N ASN A 291 -10.69 6.04 -21.64
CA ASN A 291 -10.55 6.67 -20.32
C ASN A 291 -9.54 5.90 -19.47
N GLY A 292 -8.42 6.55 -19.14
CA GLY A 292 -7.32 5.92 -18.41
C GLY A 292 -7.61 5.72 -16.94
N MET A 293 -6.59 5.33 -16.20
CA MET A 293 -6.74 5.01 -14.79
C MET A 293 -6.73 6.24 -13.89
N ARG A 294 -7.46 6.14 -12.77
CA ARG A 294 -7.39 7.11 -11.66
C ARG A 294 -7.33 6.37 -10.32
N GLY A 295 -6.74 7.01 -9.32
CA GLY A 295 -6.66 6.48 -7.97
C GLY A 295 -5.58 7.17 -7.14
N PRO A 296 -5.61 7.00 -5.81
CA PRO A 296 -4.64 7.61 -4.91
C PRO A 296 -3.19 7.22 -5.21
N ILE A 297 -2.95 6.04 -5.77
CA ILE A 297 -1.58 5.63 -6.14
C ILE A 297 -0.96 6.54 -7.21
N ILE A 298 -1.75 6.97 -8.20
CA ILE A 298 -1.27 7.86 -9.26
C ILE A 298 -0.88 9.21 -8.66
N ASP A 299 -1.73 9.74 -7.79
CA ASP A 299 -1.50 11.03 -7.15
C ASP A 299 -0.25 11.00 -6.26
N GLN A 300 -0.06 9.94 -5.47
CA GLN A 300 1.12 9.80 -4.61
C GLN A 300 2.39 9.60 -5.44
N ALA A 301 2.37 8.70 -6.43
CA ALA A 301 3.54 8.39 -7.26
C ALA A 301 4.06 9.64 -8.00
N LEU A 302 3.17 10.41 -8.62
CA LEU A 302 3.52 11.60 -9.40
C LEU A 302 4.00 12.79 -8.55
N ARG A 303 3.70 12.80 -7.25
CA ARG A 303 4.06 13.89 -6.33
C ARG A 303 5.35 13.65 -5.55
N SER A 304 5.87 12.42 -5.57
CA SER A 304 7.00 11.98 -4.72
C SER A 304 8.38 12.54 -5.08
N GLY A 305 8.53 13.24 -6.21
CA GLY A 305 9.83 13.69 -6.73
C GLY A 305 10.64 12.54 -7.36
N LYS A 306 11.57 12.87 -8.26
CA LYS A 306 12.37 11.88 -9.00
C LYS A 306 13.63 11.45 -8.25
N SER A 307 14.17 12.34 -7.41
CA SER A 307 15.36 12.11 -6.59
C SER A 307 15.07 12.44 -5.12
N LEU A 308 15.94 11.96 -4.22
CA LEU A 308 15.87 12.31 -2.80
C LEU A 308 15.93 13.83 -2.58
N GLU A 309 16.81 14.53 -3.29
CA GLU A 309 16.95 15.99 -3.19
C GLU A 309 15.66 16.70 -3.61
N GLU A 310 15.06 16.29 -4.73
CA GLU A 310 13.79 16.84 -5.19
C GLU A 310 12.67 16.54 -4.20
N ALA A 311 12.60 15.30 -3.69
CA ALA A 311 11.61 14.89 -2.69
C ALA A 311 11.74 15.70 -1.40
N GLN A 312 12.96 15.94 -0.90
CA GLN A 312 13.22 16.80 0.25
C GLN A 312 12.79 18.24 0.00
N LYS A 313 13.05 18.79 -1.19
CA LYS A 313 12.57 20.12 -1.58
C LYS A 313 11.04 20.18 -1.61
N LEU A 314 10.39 19.18 -2.20
CA LEU A 314 8.93 19.07 -2.28
C LEU A 314 8.30 18.93 -0.90
N GLN A 315 8.91 18.15 -0.01
CA GLN A 315 8.48 17.98 1.37
C GLN A 315 8.66 19.28 2.17
N ARG A 316 9.75 20.02 2.01
CA ARG A 316 9.92 21.35 2.64
C ARG A 316 8.86 22.35 2.16
N ILE A 317 8.63 22.43 0.85
CA ILE A 317 7.57 23.28 0.27
C ILE A 317 6.21 22.87 0.84
N TYR A 318 5.96 21.56 0.91
CA TYR A 318 4.75 21.02 1.51
C TYR A 318 4.60 21.48 2.96
N ASN A 319 5.61 21.27 3.80
CA ASN A 319 5.60 21.64 5.22
C ASN A 319 5.41 23.15 5.43
N ASN A 320 6.06 23.99 4.63
CA ASN A 320 5.90 25.45 4.70
C ASN A 320 4.48 25.91 4.37
N ASN A 321 3.87 25.27 3.36
CA ASN A 321 2.47 25.52 3.00
C ASN A 321 1.48 24.79 3.93
N ASN A 322 1.95 23.79 4.65
CA ASN A 322 1.24 23.00 5.66
C ASN A 322 1.55 23.49 7.08
N SER A 323 2.02 24.73 7.27
CA SER A 323 2.20 25.35 8.60
C SER A 323 0.91 25.38 9.44
N ARG A 324 -0.22 25.01 8.83
CA ARG A 324 -1.50 24.80 9.48
C ARG A 324 -2.00 23.34 9.56
N GLY A 325 -1.15 22.32 9.39
CA GLY A 325 -1.43 20.92 9.75
C GLY A 325 -2.62 20.27 9.01
N TYR A 326 -2.90 20.72 7.79
CA TYR A 326 -4.01 20.30 6.96
C TYR A 326 -3.72 19.07 6.10
N PHE A 327 -2.46 18.85 5.75
CA PHE A 327 -2.08 17.79 4.83
C PHE A 327 -1.48 16.56 5.58
N MET A 328 -1.60 15.35 5.01
CA MET A 328 -1.09 14.05 5.54
C MET A 328 0.45 13.98 5.68
N ARG A 329 1.08 12.79 5.66
CA ARG A 329 2.57 12.63 5.63
C ARG A 329 3.27 13.27 4.43
N GLY A 330 2.51 13.80 3.47
CA GLY A 330 3.00 14.58 2.35
C GLY A 330 3.47 13.75 1.17
N PRO A 331 3.99 14.41 0.13
CA PRO A 331 4.46 13.75 -1.09
C PRO A 331 5.54 12.69 -0.83
N GLY A 332 6.31 12.83 0.26
CA GLY A 332 7.33 11.87 0.68
C GLY A 332 6.85 10.79 1.66
N GLY A 333 5.54 10.67 1.89
CA GLY A 333 4.98 9.81 2.93
C GLY A 333 5.05 8.30 2.65
N ILE A 334 5.24 7.89 1.40
CA ILE A 334 5.28 6.49 0.96
C ILE A 334 6.70 6.11 0.57
N ASP A 335 7.22 5.01 1.10
CA ASP A 335 8.49 4.44 0.64
C ASP A 335 8.27 3.62 -0.64
N PHE A 336 8.39 4.29 -1.78
CA PHE A 336 8.22 3.67 -3.08
C PHE A 336 9.27 2.59 -3.41
N SER A 337 10.37 2.48 -2.66
CA SER A 337 11.31 1.36 -2.84
C SER A 337 10.65 0.01 -2.55
N SER A 338 9.69 -0.01 -1.61
CA SER A 338 8.89 -1.17 -1.22
C SER A 338 7.62 -1.39 -2.06
N LEU A 339 7.37 -0.55 -3.08
CA LEU A 339 6.12 -0.60 -3.86
C LEU A 339 6.00 -1.91 -4.64
N GLU A 340 4.95 -2.67 -4.36
CA GLU A 340 4.61 -3.94 -5.01
C GLU A 340 3.13 -4.00 -5.39
N LEU A 341 2.81 -4.70 -6.48
CA LEU A 341 1.45 -5.00 -6.88
C LEU A 341 0.87 -6.08 -5.95
N SER A 342 -0.20 -5.78 -5.22
CA SER A 342 -0.78 -6.68 -4.20
C SER A 342 -2.13 -7.26 -4.58
N TYR A 343 -2.84 -6.64 -5.53
CA TYR A 343 -4.12 -7.14 -6.02
C TYR A 343 -4.37 -6.71 -7.46
N VAL A 344 -4.97 -7.62 -8.24
CA VAL A 344 -5.50 -7.35 -9.58
C VAL A 344 -6.90 -7.95 -9.70
N GLY A 345 -7.87 -7.12 -10.05
CA GLY A 345 -9.21 -7.52 -10.40
C GLY A 345 -9.27 -8.21 -11.77
N ALA A 346 -10.31 -8.98 -12.00
CA ALA A 346 -10.57 -9.63 -13.27
C ALA A 346 -10.78 -8.55 -14.34
N PRO A 347 -10.04 -8.61 -15.45
CA PRO A 347 -10.28 -7.73 -16.57
C PRO A 347 -11.65 -8.00 -17.18
N VAL A 348 -12.45 -6.95 -17.34
CA VAL A 348 -13.75 -7.01 -18.02
C VAL A 348 -13.69 -6.12 -19.26
N LYS A 349 -13.99 -6.69 -20.43
CA LYS A 349 -13.95 -5.98 -21.72
C LYS A 349 -14.76 -4.69 -21.67
N GLY A 350 -14.14 -3.58 -22.03
CA GLY A 350 -14.71 -2.23 -22.02
C GLY A 350 -14.88 -1.60 -20.63
N LYS A 351 -14.65 -2.34 -19.54
CA LYS A 351 -14.80 -1.85 -18.16
C LYS A 351 -13.48 -1.78 -17.39
N GLY A 352 -12.40 -2.38 -17.91
CA GLY A 352 -11.10 -2.47 -17.25
C GLY A 352 -11.12 -3.33 -15.99
N PHE A 353 -10.32 -2.98 -15.00
CA PHE A 353 -10.12 -3.67 -13.73
C PHE A 353 -9.59 -2.74 -12.65
N ASN A 354 -9.83 -3.11 -11.39
CA ASN A 354 -9.25 -2.48 -10.22
C ASN A 354 -7.92 -3.16 -9.84
N TYR A 355 -6.97 -2.41 -9.32
CA TYR A 355 -5.75 -2.96 -8.76
C TYR A 355 -5.41 -2.27 -7.45
N SER A 356 -4.62 -2.94 -6.63
CA SER A 356 -4.02 -2.34 -5.43
C SER A 356 -2.52 -2.58 -5.46
N MET A 357 -1.76 -1.53 -5.17
CA MET A 357 -0.38 -1.62 -4.74
C MET A 357 -0.32 -1.68 -3.22
N LYS A 358 0.75 -2.25 -2.69
CA LYS A 358 1.18 -2.09 -1.29
C LYS A 358 2.55 -1.43 -1.25
N ALA A 359 2.81 -0.61 -0.25
CA ALA A 359 4.11 -0.03 0.04
C ALA A 359 4.16 0.33 1.52
N ASP A 360 5.33 0.31 2.13
CA ASP A 360 5.52 0.81 3.48
C ASP A 360 5.46 2.33 3.52
N TYR A 361 5.03 2.87 4.65
CA TYR A 361 5.17 4.29 4.94
C TYR A 361 6.63 4.65 5.14
N ALA A 362 7.04 5.82 4.60
CA ALA A 362 8.33 6.39 4.94
C ALA A 362 8.40 6.64 6.46
N LYS A 363 9.48 6.16 7.09
CA LYS A 363 9.66 6.26 8.56
C LYS A 363 9.75 7.72 9.03
N ASN A 364 10.54 8.53 8.31
CA ASN A 364 10.81 9.93 8.65
C ASN A 364 10.66 10.81 7.40
N PRO A 365 9.45 11.05 6.88
CA PRO A 365 9.26 11.72 5.60
C PRO A 365 9.83 13.14 5.56
N ASP A 366 9.98 13.82 6.69
CA ASP A 366 10.54 15.17 6.74
C ASP A 366 12.05 15.24 6.47
N THR A 367 12.80 14.18 6.82
CA THR A 367 14.25 14.11 6.63
C THR A 367 14.65 13.13 5.53
N ASN A 368 13.94 12.00 5.45
CA ASN A 368 14.11 10.95 4.47
C ASN A 368 12.76 10.62 3.78
N PRO A 369 12.24 11.54 2.94
CA PRO A 369 11.03 11.29 2.17
C PRO A 369 11.23 10.15 1.18
N GLY A 370 10.19 9.35 0.97
CA GLY A 370 10.16 8.42 -0.16
C GLY A 370 10.04 9.18 -1.49
N TYR A 371 10.64 8.63 -2.54
CA TYR A 371 10.79 9.26 -3.85
C TYR A 371 10.76 8.23 -4.98
N GLY A 372 10.69 8.70 -6.22
CA GLY A 372 10.76 7.85 -7.41
C GLY A 372 9.50 7.04 -7.69
N GLY A 373 8.38 7.38 -7.05
CA GLY A 373 7.13 6.64 -7.17
C GLY A 373 6.62 6.51 -8.60
N ASP A 374 6.80 7.55 -9.42
CA ASP A 374 6.46 7.52 -10.84
C ASP A 374 7.22 6.42 -11.60
N ALA A 375 8.53 6.33 -11.39
CA ALA A 375 9.38 5.31 -12.01
C ALA A 375 9.03 3.90 -11.51
N LYS A 376 8.84 3.72 -10.20
CA LYS A 376 8.52 2.41 -9.61
C LYS A 376 7.14 1.90 -10.03
N LEU A 377 6.15 2.79 -10.13
CA LEU A 377 4.82 2.44 -10.62
C LEU A 377 4.81 2.13 -12.12
N THR A 378 5.55 2.91 -12.92
CA THR A 378 5.75 2.66 -14.36
C THR A 378 6.40 1.30 -14.57
N MET A 379 7.48 0.98 -13.85
CA MET A 379 8.14 -0.32 -13.92
C MET A 379 7.17 -1.48 -13.64
N SER A 380 6.32 -1.37 -12.61
CA SER A 380 5.35 -2.42 -12.32
C SER A 380 4.32 -2.62 -13.44
N SER A 381 3.82 -1.52 -14.01
CA SER A 381 2.90 -1.55 -15.15
C SER A 381 3.57 -2.13 -16.40
N ASP A 382 4.73 -1.61 -16.77
CA ASP A 382 5.47 -1.99 -17.98
C ASP A 382 5.93 -3.46 -17.90
N ALA A 383 6.34 -3.92 -16.72
CA ALA A 383 6.64 -5.33 -16.49
C ALA A 383 5.40 -6.20 -16.70
N MET A 384 4.24 -5.86 -16.09
CA MET A 384 3.00 -6.62 -16.26
C MET A 384 2.64 -6.78 -17.74
N PHE A 385 2.74 -5.70 -18.51
CA PHE A 385 2.46 -5.77 -19.94
C PHE A 385 3.53 -6.49 -20.75
N THR A 386 4.81 -6.37 -20.39
CA THR A 386 5.89 -7.15 -21.02
C THR A 386 5.63 -8.65 -20.86
N TRP A 387 5.23 -9.09 -19.67
CA TRP A 387 4.86 -10.48 -19.38
C TRP A 387 3.61 -10.96 -20.12
N LEU A 388 2.70 -10.05 -20.47
CA LEU A 388 1.54 -10.37 -21.30
C LEU A 388 1.94 -10.46 -22.78
N ALA A 389 2.73 -9.51 -23.27
CA ALA A 389 3.04 -9.37 -24.68
C ALA A 389 4.00 -10.42 -25.23
N LEU A 390 4.89 -10.92 -24.38
CA LEU A 390 5.85 -11.97 -24.72
C LEU A 390 5.39 -13.32 -24.19
N THR A 391 5.87 -14.39 -24.80
CA THR A 391 5.59 -15.77 -24.39
C THR A 391 6.55 -16.21 -23.26
N PRO A 392 6.11 -17.10 -22.35
CA PRO A 392 6.91 -17.46 -21.18
C PRO A 392 8.30 -18.07 -21.44
N ASP A 393 8.51 -18.71 -22.59
CA ASP A 393 9.80 -19.26 -23.01
C ASP A 393 10.92 -18.21 -23.15
N LYS A 394 10.56 -16.92 -23.18
CA LYS A 394 11.51 -15.79 -23.29
C LYS A 394 11.94 -15.20 -21.95
N PHE A 395 11.32 -15.63 -20.84
CA PHE A 395 11.45 -14.97 -19.54
C PHE A 395 12.67 -15.44 -18.75
N TRP A 396 13.82 -15.48 -19.40
CA TRP A 396 15.07 -15.86 -18.77
C TRP A 396 16.23 -15.03 -19.29
N VAL A 397 17.29 -14.97 -18.50
CA VAL A 397 18.56 -14.32 -18.81
C VAL A 397 19.70 -15.23 -18.37
N ASN A 398 20.88 -15.05 -18.96
CA ASN A 398 22.02 -15.92 -18.72
C ASN A 398 23.34 -15.14 -18.86
N LEU A 399 24.13 -15.13 -17.79
CA LEU A 399 25.53 -14.73 -17.79
C LEU A 399 26.40 -15.99 -17.70
N ASN A 400 26.66 -16.59 -18.85
CA ASN A 400 27.58 -17.72 -19.01
C ASN A 400 28.60 -17.40 -20.12
N PRO A 401 29.91 -17.27 -19.81
CA PRO A 401 30.93 -16.93 -20.79
C PRO A 401 31.08 -17.96 -21.92
N ASP A 402 30.65 -19.20 -21.71
CA ASP A 402 30.63 -20.25 -22.73
C ASP A 402 29.50 -20.06 -23.76
N GLN A 403 28.53 -19.21 -23.46
CA GLN A 403 27.32 -19.02 -24.24
C GLN A 403 27.08 -17.53 -24.58
N PRO A 404 28.03 -16.83 -25.23
CA PRO A 404 27.93 -15.40 -25.51
C PRO A 404 26.73 -15.03 -26.40
N GLU A 405 26.28 -15.95 -27.25
CA GLU A 405 25.12 -15.74 -28.13
C GLU A 405 23.77 -15.98 -27.44
N THR A 406 23.78 -16.48 -26.19
CA THR A 406 22.59 -16.95 -25.46
C THR A 406 22.43 -16.16 -24.15
N ILE A 407 22.48 -14.82 -24.24
CA ILE A 407 22.32 -13.93 -23.07
C ILE A 407 20.83 -13.82 -22.68
N MET A 408 19.97 -13.48 -23.64
CA MET A 408 18.51 -13.35 -23.49
C MET A 408 17.85 -13.02 -24.84
N ASP A 409 16.53 -13.22 -24.96
CA ASP A 409 15.72 -12.82 -26.13
C ASP A 409 15.83 -11.31 -26.40
N SER A 410 15.90 -10.93 -27.69
CA SER A 410 16.13 -9.53 -28.11
C SER A 410 14.94 -8.60 -27.86
N LYS A 411 13.70 -9.10 -27.92
CA LYS A 411 12.52 -8.32 -27.54
C LYS A 411 12.51 -8.10 -26.03
N PHE A 412 12.79 -9.15 -25.26
CA PHE A 412 12.86 -9.01 -23.81
C PHE A 412 13.97 -8.05 -23.38
N ALA A 413 15.13 -8.07 -24.05
CA ALA A 413 16.25 -7.15 -23.82
C ALA A 413 15.91 -5.68 -24.07
N SER A 414 14.89 -5.40 -24.89
CA SER A 414 14.42 -4.03 -25.16
C SER A 414 13.48 -3.46 -24.09
N THR A 415 13.29 -4.16 -22.97
CA THR A 415 12.36 -3.78 -21.89
C THR A 415 13.07 -3.64 -20.53
N ASP A 416 12.52 -2.80 -19.65
CA ASP A 416 13.01 -2.71 -18.27
C ASP A 416 12.88 -4.02 -17.50
N ALA A 417 11.88 -4.85 -17.79
CA ALA A 417 11.75 -6.16 -17.13
C ALA A 417 12.94 -7.07 -17.48
N GLY A 418 13.34 -7.13 -18.75
CA GLY A 418 14.51 -7.88 -19.18
C GLY A 418 15.83 -7.36 -18.61
N ARG A 419 16.00 -6.03 -18.60
CA ARG A 419 17.13 -5.37 -17.96
C ARG A 419 17.25 -5.74 -16.48
N VAL A 420 16.14 -5.64 -15.73
CA VAL A 420 16.11 -5.94 -14.28
C VAL A 420 16.54 -7.38 -14.02
N LEU A 421 16.13 -8.34 -14.84
CA LEU A 421 16.55 -9.73 -14.68
C LEU A 421 18.07 -9.89 -14.90
N LEU A 422 18.62 -9.31 -15.97
CA LEU A 422 20.06 -9.48 -16.29
C LEU A 422 20.96 -8.76 -15.26
N GLU A 423 20.57 -7.57 -14.81
CA GLU A 423 21.30 -6.86 -13.75
C GLU A 423 21.23 -7.61 -12.42
N ALA A 424 20.09 -8.23 -12.10
CA ALA A 424 19.96 -9.05 -10.90
C ALA A 424 20.83 -10.31 -10.95
N ASP A 425 21.05 -10.90 -12.13
CA ASP A 425 21.99 -12.02 -12.27
C ASP A 425 23.45 -11.58 -12.04
N LEU A 426 23.87 -10.44 -12.60
CA LEU A 426 25.20 -9.90 -12.29
C LEU A 426 25.36 -9.64 -10.78
N ARG A 427 24.31 -9.08 -10.15
CA ARG A 427 24.30 -8.86 -8.70
C ARG A 427 24.36 -10.17 -7.91
N LEU A 428 23.67 -11.22 -8.37
CA LEU A 428 23.74 -12.54 -7.77
C LEU A 428 25.18 -13.06 -7.72
N LYS A 429 25.97 -12.88 -8.79
CA LYS A 429 27.36 -13.34 -8.81
C LYS A 429 28.21 -12.63 -7.75
N HIS A 430 28.02 -11.31 -7.62
CA HIS A 430 28.67 -10.49 -6.59
C HIS A 430 28.27 -10.92 -5.18
N ASP A 431 26.99 -11.18 -4.95
CA ASP A 431 26.49 -11.60 -3.64
C ASP A 431 26.90 -13.02 -3.27
N PHE A 432 26.90 -13.95 -4.23
CA PHE A 432 27.38 -15.31 -3.99
C PHE A 432 28.85 -15.32 -3.58
N PHE A 433 29.68 -14.53 -4.26
CA PHE A 433 31.07 -14.33 -3.83
C PHE A 433 31.16 -13.75 -2.42
N LYS A 434 30.43 -12.67 -2.13
CA LYS A 434 30.43 -12.02 -0.81
C LYS A 434 30.04 -12.98 0.32
N ALA A 435 29.08 -13.87 0.07
CA ALA A 435 28.66 -14.88 1.03
C ALA A 435 29.72 -15.97 1.28
N MET A 436 30.68 -16.12 0.37
CA MET A 436 31.83 -17.03 0.49
C MET A 436 33.07 -16.36 1.09
N ASP A 437 32.98 -15.14 1.64
CA ASP A 437 34.12 -14.50 2.30
C ASP A 437 34.61 -15.35 3.50
N PRO A 438 35.85 -15.90 3.48
CA PRO A 438 36.36 -16.76 4.54
C PRO A 438 36.53 -16.05 5.88
N LYS A 439 36.45 -14.70 5.92
CA LYS A 439 36.43 -13.92 7.16
C LYS A 439 35.07 -13.90 7.86
N THR A 440 34.02 -14.36 7.18
CA THR A 440 32.68 -14.49 7.75
C THR A 440 32.42 -15.91 8.23
N ASP A 441 31.55 -16.09 9.21
CA ASP A 441 31.19 -17.42 9.71
C ASP A 441 30.61 -18.31 8.61
N THR A 442 29.75 -17.75 7.74
CA THR A 442 29.17 -18.47 6.60
C THR A 442 30.23 -18.90 5.60
N GLY A 443 31.11 -17.98 5.17
CA GLY A 443 32.15 -18.31 4.20
C GLY A 443 33.17 -19.29 4.78
N LYS A 444 33.58 -19.12 6.04
CA LYS A 444 34.45 -20.09 6.73
C LYS A 444 33.83 -21.48 6.76
N ALA A 445 32.56 -21.59 7.15
CA ALA A 445 31.85 -22.87 7.17
C ALA A 445 31.74 -23.50 5.77
N ALA A 446 31.53 -22.69 4.73
CA ALA A 446 31.52 -23.15 3.35
C ALA A 446 32.89 -23.75 2.96
N TRP A 447 33.97 -22.98 3.11
CA TRP A 447 35.32 -23.42 2.74
C TRP A 447 35.83 -24.62 3.55
N ASP A 448 35.53 -24.67 4.85
CA ASP A 448 35.92 -25.79 5.71
C ASP A 448 35.18 -27.10 5.35
N GLY A 449 33.96 -26.99 4.82
CA GLY A 449 33.11 -28.12 4.46
C GLY A 449 33.44 -28.76 3.11
N LEU A 450 34.12 -28.03 2.21
CA LEU A 450 34.48 -28.52 0.88
C LEU A 450 35.49 -29.66 0.95
N VAL A 451 35.41 -30.57 -0.02
CA VAL A 451 36.42 -31.61 -0.25
C VAL A 451 37.78 -30.96 -0.45
N LYS A 452 38.81 -31.53 0.18
CA LYS A 452 40.17 -31.04 0.07
C LYS A 452 40.95 -31.86 -0.95
N ARG A 453 41.65 -31.20 -1.86
CA ARG A 453 42.63 -31.82 -2.76
C ARG A 453 43.99 -31.19 -2.52
N ASN A 454 45.03 -32.02 -2.37
CA ASN A 454 46.38 -31.55 -2.01
C ASN A 454 46.43 -30.68 -0.75
N GLY A 455 45.53 -30.94 0.22
CA GLY A 455 45.42 -30.18 1.47
C GLY A 455 44.61 -28.87 1.38
N TRP A 456 44.01 -28.58 0.24
CA TRP A 456 43.31 -27.33 -0.08
C TRP A 456 41.84 -27.54 -0.43
N PRO A 457 40.90 -26.70 0.05
CA PRO A 457 39.50 -26.76 -0.39
C PRO A 457 39.38 -26.66 -1.91
N CYS A 458 38.68 -27.61 -2.52
CA CYS A 458 38.41 -27.61 -3.94
C CYS A 458 36.98 -27.11 -4.18
N LEU A 459 36.86 -25.88 -4.68
CA LEU A 459 35.61 -25.32 -5.17
C LEU A 459 35.44 -25.69 -6.65
N ASN A 460 34.50 -26.59 -6.93
CA ASN A 460 34.10 -26.91 -8.31
C ASN A 460 33.38 -25.73 -8.98
N SER A 461 33.37 -25.72 -10.31
CA SER A 461 32.52 -24.81 -11.08
C SER A 461 31.04 -25.04 -10.79
N GLY A 462 30.23 -24.00 -10.94
CA GLY A 462 28.81 -24.09 -10.66
C GLY A 462 27.98 -23.03 -11.37
N ARG A 463 26.70 -23.37 -11.55
CA ARG A 463 25.63 -22.52 -12.05
C ARG A 463 24.75 -22.11 -10.88
N ASN A 464 24.63 -20.79 -10.69
CA ASN A 464 23.74 -20.15 -9.74
C ASN A 464 22.65 -19.36 -10.47
N TRP A 465 21.38 -19.64 -10.21
CA TRP A 465 20.28 -18.88 -10.81
C TRP A 465 19.13 -18.62 -9.86
N ILE A 466 18.42 -17.51 -10.11
CA ILE A 466 17.18 -17.16 -9.39
C ILE A 466 15.98 -17.69 -10.17
N GLU A 467 15.05 -18.33 -9.48
CA GLU A 467 13.77 -18.74 -10.06
C GLU A 467 12.58 -18.39 -9.13
N PRO A 468 11.36 -18.27 -9.66
CA PRO A 468 10.14 -18.15 -8.88
C PRO A 468 9.94 -19.32 -7.92
N LYS A 469 9.81 -19.02 -6.63
CA LYS A 469 9.21 -19.97 -5.68
C LYS A 469 7.69 -19.84 -5.74
N THR A 470 6.98 -20.90 -5.35
CA THR A 470 5.51 -20.94 -5.37
C THR A 470 4.89 -19.72 -4.68
N ALA A 471 4.26 -18.85 -5.47
CA ALA A 471 3.57 -17.68 -4.96
C ALA A 471 2.31 -18.09 -4.19
N LYS A 472 2.04 -17.46 -3.04
CA LYS A 472 0.78 -17.62 -2.32
C LYS A 472 -0.19 -16.56 -2.82
N VAL A 473 -1.32 -17.01 -3.33
CA VAL A 473 -2.37 -16.14 -3.85
C VAL A 473 -3.71 -16.48 -3.25
N ARG A 474 -4.66 -15.55 -3.32
CA ARG A 474 -6.08 -15.84 -3.11
C ARG A 474 -6.86 -15.35 -4.31
N GLU A 475 -7.58 -16.24 -4.99
CA GLU A 475 -8.59 -15.81 -5.96
C GLU A 475 -9.96 -15.74 -5.30
N GLN A 476 -10.53 -14.55 -5.24
CA GLN A 476 -11.88 -14.29 -4.75
C GLN A 476 -12.38 -12.93 -5.23
N ASP A 477 -13.68 -12.70 -5.09
CA ASP A 477 -14.33 -11.42 -5.40
C ASP A 477 -14.00 -10.88 -6.80
N GLY A 478 -13.85 -11.81 -7.76
CA GLY A 478 -13.49 -11.47 -9.13
C GLY A 478 -12.10 -10.88 -9.26
N GLY A 479 -11.12 -11.22 -8.42
CA GLY A 479 -9.72 -10.80 -8.53
C GLY A 479 -8.73 -11.82 -7.99
N VAL A 480 -7.45 -11.45 -7.94
CA VAL A 480 -6.37 -12.18 -7.27
C VAL A 480 -5.63 -11.27 -6.30
N TYR A 481 -5.49 -11.73 -5.05
CA TYR A 481 -4.62 -11.16 -4.05
C TYR A 481 -3.26 -11.85 -4.15
N ILE A 482 -2.20 -11.07 -4.26
CA ILE A 482 -0.81 -11.54 -4.26
C ILE A 482 -0.30 -11.36 -2.84
N LEU A 483 -0.27 -12.46 -2.09
CA LEU A 483 -0.02 -12.45 -0.65
C LEU A 483 1.48 -12.55 -0.35
N ASP A 484 2.15 -13.40 -1.12
CA ASP A 484 3.57 -13.69 -1.00
C ASP A 484 4.08 -14.19 -2.36
N ALA A 485 5.20 -13.66 -2.84
CA ALA A 485 5.81 -14.04 -4.11
C ALA A 485 7.34 -14.18 -3.91
N PRO A 486 7.78 -15.22 -3.18
CA PRO A 486 9.19 -15.38 -2.87
C PRO A 486 10.00 -15.87 -4.08
N LEU A 487 11.28 -15.55 -4.08
CA LEU A 487 12.26 -16.04 -5.05
C LEU A 487 13.13 -17.13 -4.40
N LYS A 488 13.60 -18.06 -5.22
CA LYS A 488 14.46 -19.18 -4.82
C LYS A 488 15.81 -19.04 -5.49
N LEU A 489 16.88 -19.34 -4.76
CA LEU A 489 18.21 -19.51 -5.33
C LEU A 489 18.47 -21.00 -5.58
N LYS A 490 18.96 -21.30 -6.76
CA LYS A 490 19.44 -22.63 -7.14
C LYS A 490 20.93 -22.57 -7.41
N SER A 491 21.63 -23.61 -6.95
CA SER A 491 23.06 -23.82 -7.16
C SER A 491 23.26 -25.28 -7.55
N GLU A 492 23.96 -25.51 -8.66
CA GLU A 492 24.34 -26.84 -9.13
C GLU A 492 25.70 -26.81 -9.83
N TYR A 493 26.33 -27.97 -9.97
CA TYR A 493 27.54 -28.20 -10.72
C TYR A 493 27.28 -28.00 -12.22
N MET A 494 28.24 -27.37 -12.88
CA MET A 494 28.26 -27.23 -14.33
C MET A 494 29.70 -27.18 -14.81
N ASP A 495 30.01 -27.91 -15.89
CA ASP A 495 31.27 -27.78 -16.60
C ASP A 495 31.35 -26.41 -17.29
N ILE A 496 32.46 -25.70 -17.08
CA ILE A 496 32.73 -24.40 -17.72
C ILE A 496 34.04 -24.48 -18.49
N ASN A 497 33.97 -24.22 -19.79
CA ASN A 497 35.09 -24.29 -20.72
C ASN A 497 35.95 -23.03 -20.71
N THR A 498 35.33 -21.87 -20.46
CA THR A 498 36.04 -20.59 -20.37
C THR A 498 36.98 -20.61 -19.16
N PRO A 499 38.30 -20.36 -19.36
CA PRO A 499 39.25 -20.28 -18.25
C PRO A 499 38.92 -19.13 -17.29
N GLY A 500 39.16 -19.36 -16.01
CA GLY A 500 39.07 -18.33 -14.98
C GLY A 500 40.31 -17.41 -14.91
N PRO A 501 40.46 -16.65 -13.82
CA PRO A 501 41.59 -15.72 -13.63
C PRO A 501 42.95 -16.40 -13.80
N GLY A 502 43.84 -15.77 -14.57
CA GLY A 502 45.19 -16.29 -14.85
C GLY A 502 45.22 -17.57 -15.70
N GLY A 503 44.12 -17.93 -16.38
CA GLY A 503 44.01 -19.17 -17.14
C GLY A 503 43.68 -20.40 -16.28
N GLY A 504 43.30 -20.20 -15.02
CA GLY A 504 42.96 -21.27 -14.09
C GLY A 504 41.76 -22.10 -14.54
N ARG A 505 41.81 -23.41 -14.26
CA ARG A 505 40.71 -24.37 -14.47
C ARG A 505 40.06 -24.72 -13.14
N SER A 506 38.82 -25.19 -13.20
CA SER A 506 38.17 -25.75 -12.01
C SER A 506 38.93 -26.98 -11.54
N CYS A 507 39.09 -27.13 -10.22
CA CYS A 507 39.62 -28.36 -9.62
C CYS A 507 38.61 -29.53 -9.68
N ALA A 508 37.43 -29.33 -10.30
CA ALA A 508 36.41 -30.36 -10.48
C ALA A 508 36.90 -31.57 -11.28
N GLU A 509 37.85 -31.40 -12.20
CA GLU A 509 38.47 -32.51 -12.96
C GLU A 509 39.13 -33.55 -12.04
N ASP A 510 39.57 -33.14 -10.84
CA ASP A 510 40.16 -34.03 -9.84
C ASP A 510 39.11 -34.69 -8.95
N LEU A 511 37.86 -34.22 -8.93
CA LEU A 511 36.81 -34.70 -8.03
C LEU A 511 36.00 -35.85 -8.64
N THR A 512 35.65 -36.83 -7.81
CA THR A 512 34.61 -37.81 -8.14
C THR A 512 33.23 -37.16 -8.13
N LYS A 513 32.26 -37.78 -8.81
CA LYS A 513 30.86 -37.33 -8.78
C LYS A 513 30.31 -37.18 -7.35
N ALA A 514 30.62 -38.13 -6.46
CA ALA A 514 30.16 -38.07 -5.07
C ALA A 514 30.78 -36.92 -4.28
N GLU A 515 32.03 -36.55 -4.57
CA GLU A 515 32.71 -35.39 -4.00
C GLU A 515 32.13 -34.06 -4.53
N ILE A 516 31.78 -33.99 -5.82
CA ILE A 516 31.06 -32.85 -6.39
C ILE A 516 29.70 -32.68 -5.72
N GLU A 517 28.90 -33.75 -5.62
CA GLU A 517 27.60 -33.73 -4.94
C GLU A 517 27.75 -33.35 -3.45
N HIS A 518 28.86 -33.73 -2.80
CA HIS A 518 29.17 -33.29 -1.44
C HIS A 518 29.41 -31.79 -1.38
N ASN A 519 30.25 -31.24 -2.24
CA ASN A 519 30.50 -29.80 -2.31
C ASN A 519 29.22 -29.01 -2.61
N GLU A 520 28.36 -29.49 -3.51
CA GLU A 520 27.05 -28.89 -3.75
C GLU A 520 26.19 -28.88 -2.48
N ARG A 521 26.14 -29.98 -1.71
CA ARG A 521 25.43 -30.02 -0.42
C ARG A 521 25.99 -29.02 0.58
N VAL A 522 27.31 -28.85 0.62
CA VAL A 522 27.97 -27.85 1.49
C VAL A 522 27.49 -26.45 1.13
N LEU A 523 27.56 -26.05 -0.15
CA LEU A 523 27.10 -24.73 -0.60
C LEU A 523 25.60 -24.52 -0.38
N ASN A 524 24.78 -25.54 -0.66
CA ASN A 524 23.34 -25.50 -0.45
C ASN A 524 22.94 -25.34 1.04
N ASN A 525 23.76 -25.82 1.96
CA ASN A 525 23.50 -25.72 3.41
C ASN A 525 24.13 -24.48 4.06
N THR A 526 25.06 -23.80 3.39
CA THR A 526 25.81 -22.67 3.96
C THR A 526 25.52 -21.35 3.23
N VAL A 527 25.91 -21.27 1.95
CA VAL A 527 25.90 -20.05 1.14
C VAL A 527 24.50 -19.75 0.60
N VAL A 528 23.84 -20.76 0.01
CA VAL A 528 22.56 -20.58 -0.68
C VAL A 528 21.47 -19.97 0.21
N PRO A 529 21.27 -20.40 1.47
CA PRO A 529 20.23 -19.82 2.34
C PRO A 529 20.47 -18.34 2.65
N LEU A 530 21.74 -17.92 2.80
CA LEU A 530 22.08 -16.52 3.06
C LEU A 530 21.80 -15.64 1.84
N VAL A 531 22.21 -16.10 0.64
CA VAL A 531 21.99 -15.36 -0.60
C VAL A 531 20.50 -15.35 -0.98
N GLU A 532 19.77 -16.46 -0.81
CA GLU A 532 18.30 -16.50 -0.98
C GLU A 532 17.60 -15.49 -0.06
N LYS A 533 18.04 -15.39 1.20
CA LYS A 533 17.56 -14.35 2.11
C LYS A 533 17.83 -12.96 1.53
N TRP A 534 19.04 -12.67 1.06
CA TRP A 534 19.37 -11.37 0.48
C TRP A 534 18.52 -11.04 -0.76
N ILE A 535 18.28 -12.02 -1.64
CA ILE A 535 17.40 -11.87 -2.81
C ILE A 535 15.99 -11.44 -2.37
N ASN A 536 15.49 -11.97 -1.26
CA ASN A 536 14.14 -11.70 -0.78
C ASN A 536 14.03 -10.45 0.12
N THR A 537 15.12 -9.97 0.72
CA THR A 537 15.05 -8.88 1.73
C THR A 537 15.87 -7.64 1.38
N GLU A 538 16.98 -7.76 0.65
CA GLU A 538 17.87 -6.63 0.42
C GLU A 538 17.30 -5.65 -0.63
N PRO A 539 17.55 -4.33 -0.49
CA PRO A 539 17.05 -3.31 -1.41
C PRO A 539 17.50 -3.49 -2.86
N GLN A 540 18.70 -4.04 -3.09
CA GLN A 540 19.25 -4.23 -4.44
C GLN A 540 18.41 -5.20 -5.32
N TYR A 541 17.59 -6.06 -4.72
CA TYR A 541 16.69 -6.97 -5.43
C TYR A 541 15.21 -6.51 -5.41
N ALA A 542 14.92 -5.31 -4.89
CA ALA A 542 13.55 -4.82 -4.80
C ALA A 542 12.88 -4.70 -6.19
N ASP A 543 13.63 -4.31 -7.21
CA ASP A 543 13.11 -4.21 -8.58
C ASP A 543 12.81 -5.60 -9.16
N LEU A 544 13.63 -6.61 -8.87
CA LEU A 544 13.38 -8.00 -9.27
C LEU A 544 12.09 -8.55 -8.63
N ARG A 545 11.89 -8.31 -7.33
CA ARG A 545 10.65 -8.69 -6.61
C ARG A 545 9.42 -7.97 -7.15
N ARG A 546 9.52 -6.68 -7.50
CA ARG A 546 8.43 -5.92 -8.12
C ARG A 546 8.04 -6.50 -9.48
N VAL A 547 9.04 -6.82 -10.29
CA VAL A 547 8.87 -7.43 -11.61
C VAL A 547 8.27 -8.85 -11.51
N TYR A 548 8.61 -9.63 -10.47
CA TYR A 548 7.99 -10.92 -10.19
C TYR A 548 6.52 -10.80 -9.73
N ASN A 549 6.18 -9.85 -8.86
CA ASN A 549 4.77 -9.61 -8.50
C ASN A 549 3.91 -9.27 -9.74
N ALA A 550 4.46 -8.47 -10.67
CA ALA A 550 3.82 -8.18 -11.95
C ALA A 550 3.66 -9.43 -12.85
N ARG A 551 4.61 -10.38 -12.79
CA ARG A 551 4.55 -11.67 -13.49
C ARG A 551 3.39 -12.52 -12.99
N VAL A 552 3.17 -12.58 -11.67
CA VAL A 552 2.05 -13.30 -11.04
C VAL A 552 0.70 -12.69 -11.47
N ALA A 553 0.60 -11.37 -11.50
CA ALA A 553 -0.58 -10.66 -11.99
C ALA A 553 -0.86 -10.92 -13.49
N ALA A 554 0.19 -10.87 -14.32
CA ALA A 554 0.09 -11.15 -15.75
C ALA A 554 -0.43 -12.57 -16.03
N GLU A 555 0.04 -13.58 -15.28
CA GLU A 555 -0.52 -14.95 -15.40
C GLU A 555 -2.00 -15.02 -15.04
N TYR A 556 -2.43 -14.28 -14.03
CA TYR A 556 -3.86 -14.23 -13.72
C TYR A 556 -4.66 -13.62 -14.88
N ILE A 557 -4.22 -12.49 -15.43
CA ILE A 557 -4.86 -11.83 -16.58
C ILE A 557 -4.89 -12.77 -17.80
N ARG A 558 -3.75 -13.39 -18.14
CA ARG A 558 -3.62 -14.36 -19.23
C ARG A 558 -4.64 -15.49 -19.11
N ARG A 559 -4.80 -16.07 -17.91
CA ARG A 559 -5.79 -17.13 -17.66
C ARG A 559 -7.24 -16.62 -17.75
N LYS A 560 -7.53 -15.40 -17.32
CA LYS A 560 -8.87 -14.81 -17.43
C LYS A 560 -9.22 -14.51 -18.89
N ASP A 561 -8.28 -13.98 -19.66
CA ASP A 561 -8.44 -13.72 -21.08
C ASP A 561 -8.65 -15.00 -21.91
N ALA A 562 -7.89 -16.06 -21.60
CA ALA A 562 -8.07 -17.37 -22.24
C ALA A 562 -9.46 -17.98 -22.00
N ALA A 563 -10.09 -17.68 -20.86
CA ALA A 563 -11.45 -18.12 -20.56
C ALA A 563 -12.52 -17.21 -21.21
N SER A 564 -12.25 -15.91 -21.31
CA SER A 564 -13.13 -14.93 -21.94
C SER A 564 -12.32 -13.73 -22.42
N PRO A 565 -12.24 -13.47 -23.75
CA PRO A 565 -11.42 -12.40 -24.30
C PRO A 565 -11.72 -11.02 -23.70
N THR A 566 -10.66 -10.33 -23.27
CA THR A 566 -10.71 -9.03 -22.60
C THR A 566 -10.08 -7.93 -23.46
N ASP A 567 -9.94 -6.70 -22.93
CA ASP A 567 -9.17 -5.65 -23.63
C ASP A 567 -7.67 -5.98 -23.74
N PHE A 568 -7.17 -6.98 -23.01
CA PHE A 568 -5.79 -7.45 -23.10
C PHE A 568 -5.54 -8.44 -24.23
N HIS A 569 -6.58 -8.99 -24.85
CA HIS A 569 -6.48 -10.07 -25.84
C HIS A 569 -5.51 -9.74 -26.99
N GLY A 570 -5.54 -8.50 -27.50
CA GLY A 570 -4.64 -8.06 -28.58
C GLY A 570 -3.21 -7.77 -28.14
N ILE A 571 -2.93 -7.75 -26.83
CA ILE A 571 -1.58 -7.60 -26.29
C ILE A 571 -0.97 -8.98 -26.05
N ILE A 572 -1.75 -9.93 -25.52
CA ILE A 572 -1.27 -11.24 -25.09
C ILE A 572 -0.59 -11.97 -26.25
N ASP A 573 0.68 -12.35 -26.05
CA ASP A 573 1.52 -13.05 -27.02
C ASP A 573 1.72 -12.34 -28.37
N SER A 574 1.45 -11.02 -28.43
CA SER A 574 1.63 -10.21 -29.64
C SER A 574 3.09 -10.09 -30.11
N ASN A 575 4.05 -10.38 -29.23
CA ASN A 575 5.48 -10.14 -29.43
C ASN A 575 5.83 -8.67 -29.70
N ASP A 576 4.92 -7.74 -29.40
CA ASP A 576 5.10 -6.29 -29.53
C ASP A 576 5.26 -5.62 -28.16
N VAL A 577 6.48 -5.20 -27.85
CA VAL A 577 6.86 -4.52 -26.60
C VAL A 577 7.18 -3.05 -26.80
N LYS A 578 6.93 -2.46 -27.98
CA LYS A 578 7.31 -1.06 -28.30
C LYS A 578 6.70 -0.04 -27.33
N ARG A 579 5.58 -0.37 -26.68
CA ARG A 579 4.91 0.48 -25.69
C ARG A 579 5.59 0.50 -24.31
N TRP A 580 6.43 -0.50 -24.02
CA TRP A 580 7.10 -0.71 -22.72
C TRP A 580 8.62 -0.85 -22.92
N PRO A 581 9.27 0.18 -23.51
CA PRO A 581 10.69 0.13 -23.78
C PRO A 581 11.50 0.28 -22.48
N LEU A 582 12.81 0.17 -22.59
CA LEU A 582 13.76 0.71 -21.60
C LEU A 582 13.43 2.19 -21.31
N ARG A 583 13.08 2.51 -20.07
CA ARG A 583 12.78 3.87 -19.63
C ARG A 583 14.04 4.56 -19.12
N ALA A 584 14.01 5.89 -19.12
CA ALA A 584 15.07 6.68 -18.52
C ALA A 584 15.32 6.32 -17.04
N PRO A 585 16.59 6.26 -16.59
CA PRO A 585 17.80 6.63 -17.33
C PRO A 585 18.41 5.51 -18.21
N ASN A 586 17.72 4.38 -18.37
CA ASN A 586 18.26 3.16 -18.97
C ASN A 586 17.97 3.03 -20.47
N GLN A 587 17.57 4.11 -21.16
CA GLN A 587 17.23 4.04 -22.59
C GLN A 587 18.39 3.55 -23.48
N ASP A 588 19.63 3.74 -23.02
CA ASP A 588 20.86 3.34 -23.71
C ASP A 588 21.46 2.04 -23.12
N TRP A 589 20.73 1.34 -22.26
CA TRP A 589 21.19 0.09 -21.67
C TRP A 589 21.37 -0.99 -22.74
N ASP A 590 22.48 -1.73 -22.64
CA ASP A 590 22.82 -2.80 -23.55
C ASP A 590 23.20 -4.08 -22.78
N LYS A 591 22.54 -5.19 -23.13
CA LYS A 591 22.82 -6.50 -22.55
C LYS A 591 24.27 -6.94 -22.78
N GLN A 592 24.88 -6.54 -23.91
CA GLN A 592 26.25 -6.90 -24.24
C GLN A 592 27.23 -6.26 -23.26
N GLN A 593 27.01 -5.01 -22.86
CA GLN A 593 27.85 -4.34 -21.87
C GLN A 593 27.82 -5.05 -20.51
N VAL A 594 26.65 -5.56 -20.10
CA VAL A 594 26.51 -6.34 -18.86
C VAL A 594 27.25 -7.67 -18.97
N PHE A 595 27.10 -8.37 -20.11
CA PHE A 595 27.81 -9.60 -20.40
C PHE A 595 29.33 -9.41 -20.42
N ASP A 596 29.83 -8.41 -21.14
CA ASP A 596 31.26 -8.11 -21.26
C ASP A 596 31.86 -7.74 -19.90
N LYS A 597 31.12 -6.95 -19.10
CA LYS A 597 31.50 -6.64 -17.72
C LYS A 597 31.64 -7.93 -16.90
N TYR A 598 30.65 -8.82 -16.96
CA TYR A 598 30.70 -10.07 -16.24
C TYR A 598 31.81 -11.00 -16.75
N ARG A 599 31.99 -11.11 -18.07
CA ARG A 599 33.07 -11.90 -18.67
C ARG A 599 34.43 -11.43 -18.18
N LYS A 600 34.64 -10.11 -18.10
CA LYS A 600 35.85 -9.52 -17.51
C LYS A 600 36.03 -9.95 -16.05
N ILE A 601 34.97 -9.84 -15.23
CA ILE A 601 35.00 -10.29 -13.83
C ILE A 601 35.37 -11.78 -13.74
N PHE A 602 34.82 -12.61 -14.63
CA PHE A 602 35.07 -14.04 -14.69
C PHE A 602 36.52 -14.36 -15.10
N THR A 603 37.07 -13.69 -16.11
CA THR A 603 38.38 -14.02 -16.69
C THR A 603 39.56 -13.31 -16.03
N GLU A 604 39.33 -12.15 -15.41
CA GLU A 604 40.40 -11.37 -14.75
C GLU A 604 40.30 -11.45 -13.22
N GLY A 605 39.10 -11.74 -12.70
CA GLY A 605 38.85 -11.84 -11.27
C GLY A 605 38.70 -10.47 -10.60
N GLU A 606 37.51 -10.19 -10.06
CA GLU A 606 37.26 -8.98 -9.24
C GLU A 606 37.50 -9.24 -7.74
N PHE A 607 37.50 -10.51 -7.36
CA PHE A 607 37.04 -10.96 -6.07
C PHE A 607 37.93 -12.10 -5.56
N LYS A 608 38.95 -11.70 -4.82
CA LYS A 608 40.09 -12.52 -4.41
C LYS A 608 40.15 -12.67 -2.90
N TYR A 609 40.23 -13.90 -2.42
CA TYR A 609 40.45 -14.18 -0.99
C TYR A 609 41.73 -14.98 -0.78
N GLU A 610 42.38 -14.73 0.36
CA GLU A 610 43.45 -15.57 0.87
C GLU A 610 42.86 -16.55 1.89
N LEU A 611 43.06 -17.86 1.66
CA LEU A 611 42.71 -18.89 2.62
C LEU A 611 43.81 -19.03 3.70
N THR A 612 43.48 -19.68 4.83
CA THR A 612 44.30 -19.81 6.05
C THR A 612 45.73 -20.36 5.92
N LYS A 613 46.16 -20.75 4.71
CA LYS A 613 47.52 -21.23 4.41
C LYS A 613 48.21 -20.47 3.25
N GLY A 614 47.66 -19.33 2.80
CA GLY A 614 48.29 -18.47 1.78
C GLY A 614 47.91 -18.76 0.33
N GLN A 615 46.92 -19.64 0.07
CA GLN A 615 46.39 -19.84 -1.28
C GLN A 615 45.33 -18.79 -1.61
N GLU A 616 45.45 -18.24 -2.81
CA GLU A 616 44.48 -17.32 -3.38
C GLU A 616 43.37 -18.09 -4.10
N VAL A 617 42.12 -17.81 -3.76
CA VAL A 617 40.95 -18.44 -4.39
C VAL A 617 40.04 -17.41 -5.04
N TRP A 618 39.48 -17.80 -6.18
CA TRP A 618 38.49 -17.04 -6.94
C TRP A 618 37.18 -17.82 -6.93
N VAL A 619 36.08 -17.17 -6.54
CA VAL A 619 34.74 -17.75 -6.70
C VAL A 619 34.18 -17.27 -8.01
N ILE A 620 34.06 -18.18 -8.97
CA ILE A 620 33.51 -17.90 -10.30
C ILE A 620 32.34 -18.85 -10.55
N THR A 621 31.17 -18.29 -10.83
CA THR A 621 29.93 -19.07 -11.02
C THR A 621 29.10 -18.46 -12.13
N VAL A 622 28.56 -19.28 -13.02
CA VAL A 622 27.70 -18.84 -14.14
C VAL A 622 26.23 -18.88 -13.74
N GLY A 623 25.32 -18.51 -14.62
CA GLY A 623 23.89 -18.78 -14.46
C GLY A 623 23.02 -17.61 -14.88
N GLY A 624 21.91 -17.37 -14.18
CA GLY A 624 20.86 -16.52 -14.72
C GLY A 624 19.74 -16.15 -13.77
N VAL A 625 18.67 -15.62 -14.36
CA VAL A 625 17.34 -15.56 -13.74
C VAL A 625 16.37 -16.21 -14.71
N ASP A 626 15.53 -17.13 -14.23
CA ASP A 626 14.54 -17.85 -15.05
C ASP A 626 13.13 -17.72 -14.46
N PHE A 627 12.32 -16.86 -15.08
CA PHE A 627 10.92 -16.58 -14.76
C PHE A 627 9.95 -17.19 -15.78
N SER A 628 10.41 -18.18 -16.56
CA SER A 628 9.56 -18.90 -17.54
C SER A 628 8.38 -19.60 -16.87
N LYS A 629 8.57 -20.03 -15.62
CA LYS A 629 7.53 -20.60 -14.76
C LYS A 629 7.00 -19.56 -13.78
N ALA A 630 5.73 -19.68 -13.40
CA ALA A 630 5.11 -18.84 -12.37
C ALA A 630 4.23 -19.72 -11.44
N PRO A 631 4.84 -20.61 -10.64
CA PRO A 631 4.11 -21.52 -9.77
C PRO A 631 3.30 -20.74 -8.74
N ARG A 632 2.07 -21.20 -8.47
CA ARG A 632 1.16 -20.52 -7.55
C ARG A 632 0.33 -21.51 -6.74
N ARG A 633 0.05 -21.14 -5.50
CA ARG A 633 -0.87 -21.84 -4.59
C ARG A 633 -1.99 -20.91 -4.19
N ASN A 634 -3.22 -21.26 -4.58
CA ASN A 634 -4.41 -20.53 -4.16
C ASN A 634 -4.84 -21.00 -2.77
N ILE A 635 -4.68 -20.15 -1.75
CA ILE A 635 -5.11 -20.48 -0.39
C ILE A 635 -6.64 -20.44 -0.28
N ASN A 636 -7.18 -21.24 0.64
CA ASN A 636 -8.62 -21.25 0.87
C ASN A 636 -9.08 -19.98 1.62
N ARG A 637 -10.39 -19.72 1.60
CA ARG A 637 -10.97 -18.52 2.22
C ARG A 637 -10.75 -18.47 3.74
N SER A 638 -10.80 -19.61 4.42
CA SER A 638 -10.60 -19.68 5.88
C SER A 638 -9.18 -19.28 6.27
N GLN A 639 -8.18 -19.80 5.57
CA GLN A 639 -6.78 -19.41 5.76
C GLN A 639 -6.58 -17.93 5.42
N PHE A 640 -7.14 -17.45 4.31
CA PHE A 640 -7.07 -16.02 3.95
C PHE A 640 -7.68 -15.12 5.04
N ASN A 641 -8.86 -15.47 5.56
CA ASN A 641 -9.50 -14.68 6.62
C ASN A 641 -8.73 -14.70 7.94
N LEU A 642 -8.00 -15.77 8.22
CA LEU A 642 -7.19 -15.92 9.43
C LEU A 642 -5.86 -15.16 9.32
N GLU A 643 -5.14 -15.33 8.21
CA GLU A 643 -3.79 -14.77 7.98
C GLU A 643 -3.85 -13.33 7.45
N HIS A 644 -4.92 -12.96 6.74
CA HIS A 644 -5.07 -11.69 6.02
C HIS A 644 -6.42 -11.02 6.26
N ARG A 645 -6.87 -11.04 7.53
CA ARG A 645 -8.17 -10.48 7.93
C ARG A 645 -8.35 -9.04 7.41
N GLY A 646 -9.49 -8.76 6.78
CA GLY A 646 -9.85 -7.42 6.29
C GLY A 646 -9.08 -6.95 5.04
N LEU A 647 -8.16 -7.73 4.49
CA LEU A 647 -7.38 -7.36 3.31
C LEU A 647 -8.27 -7.16 2.06
N ASP A 648 -9.37 -7.90 1.97
CA ASP A 648 -10.43 -7.73 0.96
C ASP A 648 -11.02 -6.31 0.98
N LYS A 649 -11.35 -5.82 2.17
CA LYS A 649 -11.87 -4.46 2.35
C LYS A 649 -10.80 -3.41 2.13
N THR A 650 -9.58 -3.65 2.61
CA THR A 650 -8.43 -2.75 2.42
C THR A 650 -8.12 -2.54 0.93
N THR A 651 -7.99 -3.60 0.15
CA THR A 651 -7.71 -3.53 -1.30
C THR A 651 -8.86 -2.93 -2.09
N LYS A 652 -10.12 -3.15 -1.70
CA LYS A 652 -11.27 -2.46 -2.31
C LYS A 652 -11.22 -0.95 -2.03
N THR A 653 -11.01 -0.57 -0.77
CA THR A 653 -10.96 0.83 -0.34
C THR A 653 -9.76 1.57 -0.95
N SER A 654 -8.65 0.88 -1.15
CA SER A 654 -7.41 1.46 -1.68
C SER A 654 -7.59 2.10 -3.06
N THR A 655 -8.56 1.65 -3.84
CA THR A 655 -8.89 2.23 -5.16
C THR A 655 -9.36 3.68 -5.09
N GLY A 656 -9.93 4.11 -3.96
CA GLY A 656 -10.45 5.47 -3.75
C GLY A 656 -9.74 6.28 -2.67
N ALA A 657 -8.94 5.63 -1.81
CA ALA A 657 -8.24 6.28 -0.70
C ALA A 657 -6.93 5.57 -0.35
N GLU A 658 -5.89 6.30 0.04
CA GLU A 658 -4.75 5.70 0.73
C GLU A 658 -5.24 5.03 2.02
N THR A 659 -5.02 3.72 2.14
CA THR A 659 -5.59 2.90 3.21
C THR A 659 -4.47 2.21 3.97
N THR A 660 -4.36 2.43 5.28
CA THR A 660 -3.43 1.67 6.12
C THR A 660 -4.00 0.28 6.40
N TYR A 661 -3.19 -0.77 6.26
CA TYR A 661 -3.60 -2.12 6.58
C TYR A 661 -3.50 -2.38 8.10
N GLN A 662 -4.64 -2.58 8.76
CA GLN A 662 -4.71 -2.88 10.19
C GLN A 662 -3.93 -1.86 11.04
N ASP A 663 -3.10 -2.34 11.97
CA ASP A 663 -2.16 -1.57 12.79
C ASP A 663 -0.73 -1.54 12.19
N THR A 664 -0.55 -2.05 10.98
CA THR A 664 0.75 -2.08 10.28
C THR A 664 1.20 -0.71 9.77
N GLU A 665 2.45 -0.64 9.30
CA GLU A 665 3.00 0.53 8.60
C GLU A 665 2.94 0.39 7.08
N THR A 666 2.08 -0.49 6.58
CA THR A 666 1.91 -0.73 5.14
C THR A 666 0.67 0.00 4.62
N ALA A 667 0.89 0.86 3.64
CA ALA A 667 -0.13 1.55 2.87
C ALA A 667 -0.58 0.68 1.68
N TYR A 668 -1.89 0.68 1.45
CA TYR A 668 -2.50 0.16 0.24
C TYR A 668 -3.05 1.32 -0.57
N LEU A 669 -2.67 1.34 -1.84
CA LEU A 669 -2.94 2.42 -2.78
C LEU A 669 -3.31 1.80 -4.12
N GLY A 670 -4.56 1.95 -4.51
CA GLY A 670 -5.10 1.35 -5.72
C GLY A 670 -5.44 2.34 -6.80
N GLY A 671 -5.86 1.79 -7.93
CA GLY A 671 -6.46 2.54 -9.03
C GLY A 671 -7.49 1.69 -9.76
N THR A 672 -8.29 2.36 -10.59
CA THR A 672 -9.30 1.73 -11.43
C THR A 672 -9.01 2.04 -12.89
N SER A 673 -8.96 1.02 -13.76
CA SER A 673 -9.13 1.21 -15.20
C SER A 673 -10.60 1.03 -15.49
N GLY A 674 -11.24 2.07 -16.00
CA GLY A 674 -12.66 2.06 -16.30
C GLY A 674 -13.25 3.46 -16.21
N LYS A 675 -14.40 3.66 -16.87
CA LYS A 675 -15.24 4.84 -16.62
C LYS A 675 -15.51 4.86 -15.10
N LEU A 676 -15.22 5.97 -14.43
CA LEU A 676 -15.64 6.15 -13.04
C LEU A 676 -17.12 5.76 -12.96
N PRO A 677 -17.54 4.88 -12.03
CA PRO A 677 -18.96 4.64 -11.84
C PRO A 677 -19.62 6.01 -11.67
N ASP A 678 -20.62 6.30 -12.49
CA ASP A 678 -21.38 7.53 -12.45
C ASP A 678 -22.11 7.59 -11.12
N GLY A 679 -21.42 7.99 -10.04
CA GLY A 679 -22.01 8.24 -8.73
C GLY A 679 -23.01 7.20 -8.22
N ASP A 680 -22.89 5.92 -8.58
CA ASP A 680 -23.78 4.89 -8.05
C ASP A 680 -23.50 4.83 -6.55
N GLU A 681 -24.44 5.39 -5.79
CA GLU A 681 -24.62 5.06 -4.39
C GLU A 681 -24.55 3.54 -4.27
N PRO A 682 -23.88 3.00 -3.23
CA PRO A 682 -23.91 1.57 -2.99
C PRO A 682 -25.38 1.17 -2.94
N ASN A 683 -25.83 0.40 -3.94
CA ASN A 683 -27.17 -0.12 -3.98
C ASN A 683 -27.39 -0.84 -2.64
N PRO A 684 -28.29 -0.34 -1.77
CA PRO A 684 -28.48 -0.95 -0.48
C PRO A 684 -28.88 -2.39 -0.75
N THR A 685 -28.15 -3.32 -0.10
CA THR A 685 -28.60 -4.71 0.05
C THR A 685 -30.11 -4.68 0.31
N PRO A 686 -30.94 -5.46 -0.42
CA PRO A 686 -32.37 -5.42 -0.23
C PRO A 686 -32.68 -5.55 1.26
N THR A 687 -33.35 -4.54 1.78
CA THR A 687 -33.85 -4.56 3.16
C THR A 687 -34.75 -5.80 3.24
N PRO A 688 -34.55 -6.71 4.23
CA PRO A 688 -35.47 -7.82 4.39
C PRO A 688 -36.88 -7.26 4.55
N THR A 689 -37.77 -7.65 3.64
CA THR A 689 -39.20 -7.37 3.77
C THR A 689 -39.64 -7.81 5.16
N PRO A 690 -40.35 -6.97 5.94
CA PRO A 690 -40.88 -7.40 7.23
C PRO A 690 -41.77 -8.62 7.01
N THR A 691 -41.40 -9.75 7.60
CA THR A 691 -42.26 -10.93 7.65
C THR A 691 -43.54 -10.54 8.37
N ASP A 692 -44.67 -10.73 7.70
CA ASP A 692 -45.99 -10.51 8.28
C ASP A 692 -46.14 -11.30 9.59
N LYS A 693 -46.75 -10.63 10.57
CA LYS A 693 -47.09 -11.16 11.88
C LYS A 693 -47.90 -12.45 11.73
N PRO A 694 -47.59 -13.56 12.46
CA PRO A 694 -48.37 -14.78 12.36
C PRO A 694 -49.78 -14.52 12.88
N THR A 695 -50.78 -14.92 12.11
CA THR A 695 -52.18 -14.93 12.54
C THR A 695 -52.56 -16.36 12.86
N ASP A 696 -53.04 -16.58 14.08
CA ASP A 696 -53.49 -17.86 14.60
C ASP A 696 -54.76 -18.35 13.88
N LYS A 697 -54.67 -19.43 13.08
CA LYS A 697 -55.73 -20.46 12.98
C LYS A 697 -55.26 -21.72 12.23
N PRO A 698 -55.52 -22.94 12.73
CA PRO A 698 -55.15 -24.19 12.07
C PRO A 698 -56.21 -24.65 11.07
N THR A 699 -55.82 -25.40 10.04
CA THR A 699 -56.73 -26.29 9.31
C THR A 699 -55.96 -27.43 8.67
N ASP A 700 -56.66 -28.55 8.54
CA ASP A 700 -56.14 -29.91 8.52
C ASP A 700 -55.83 -30.49 7.14
N LYS A 701 -54.97 -31.52 7.20
CA LYS A 701 -54.85 -32.75 6.38
C LYS A 701 -53.79 -32.85 5.25
N PRO A 702 -53.15 -34.04 5.09
CA PRO A 702 -51.87 -34.23 4.41
C PRO A 702 -51.96 -35.06 3.11
N THR A 703 -50.85 -35.11 2.34
CA THR A 703 -50.35 -36.15 1.40
C THR A 703 -49.16 -35.52 0.63
N ASP A 704 -48.04 -36.12 0.23
CA ASP A 704 -47.45 -37.47 0.32
C ASP A 704 -45.91 -37.36 0.14
N GLN A 705 -45.23 -38.50 0.35
CA GLN A 705 -43.81 -38.81 0.58
C GLN A 705 -42.67 -38.22 -0.33
N PRO A 706 -41.41 -38.31 0.17
CA PRO A 706 -40.19 -37.75 -0.43
C PRO A 706 -39.36 -38.78 -1.22
N THR A 707 -38.56 -38.30 -2.19
CA THR A 707 -37.50 -39.09 -2.86
C THR A 707 -36.10 -38.82 -2.32
N THR A 708 -35.40 -39.92 -2.10
CA THR A 708 -34.11 -40.26 -1.49
C THR A 708 -32.85 -39.48 -1.95
N PRO A 709 -31.82 -39.30 -1.08
CA PRO A 709 -30.47 -38.84 -1.45
C PRO A 709 -29.56 -39.99 -1.94
N ALA A 710 -28.66 -39.67 -2.89
CA ALA A 710 -27.59 -40.54 -3.39
C ALA A 710 -26.35 -40.56 -2.45
N PRO A 711 -25.46 -41.58 -2.54
CA PRO A 711 -24.68 -42.08 -1.41
C PRO A 711 -23.27 -41.47 -1.22
N ASP A 712 -22.77 -41.64 0.01
CA ASP A 712 -21.39 -41.37 0.46
C ASP A 712 -20.32 -42.16 -0.31
N PRO A 713 -19.12 -41.60 -0.54
CA PRO A 713 -17.95 -42.37 -0.92
C PRO A 713 -17.16 -42.87 0.29
N SER A 714 -16.92 -44.18 0.26
CA SER A 714 -16.16 -45.05 1.15
C SER A 714 -14.71 -44.64 1.45
N THR A 715 -14.29 -44.91 2.69
CA THR A 715 -12.92 -45.06 3.18
C THR A 715 -12.21 -46.30 2.61
N PRO A 716 -10.88 -46.26 2.47
CA PRO A 716 -10.05 -47.46 2.66
C PRO A 716 -9.13 -47.34 3.89
N GLY A 717 -9.04 -48.44 4.64
CA GLY A 717 -8.26 -48.60 5.87
C GLY A 717 -6.75 -48.72 5.67
N GLY A 718 -6.03 -48.63 6.80
CA GLY A 718 -4.57 -48.50 6.87
C GLY A 718 -3.75 -49.80 6.87
N GLY A 719 -2.43 -49.61 6.86
CA GLY A 719 -1.40 -50.63 7.03
C GLY A 719 0.02 -50.06 6.90
N ASP A 720 0.62 -49.79 8.06
CA ASP A 720 2.03 -49.67 8.49
C ASP A 720 3.22 -49.10 7.68
N ALA A 721 3.98 -48.29 8.45
CA ALA A 721 5.44 -48.10 8.54
C ALA A 721 6.24 -47.27 7.50
N SER A 722 6.88 -46.23 8.07
CA SER A 722 8.18 -45.61 7.76
C SER A 722 8.29 -44.42 6.77
N GLN A 723 8.86 -43.34 7.32
CA GLN A 723 9.30 -42.04 6.75
C GLN A 723 8.24 -40.99 6.37
N PRO A 724 8.38 -39.72 6.83
CA PRO A 724 7.55 -38.62 6.36
C PRO A 724 7.99 -38.23 4.93
N PRO A 725 7.06 -38.09 3.96
CA PRO A 725 7.44 -37.74 2.60
C PRO A 725 7.92 -36.30 2.52
N ALA A 726 9.04 -36.09 1.81
CA ALA A 726 9.49 -34.78 1.39
C ALA A 726 8.38 -34.09 0.59
N THR A 727 8.06 -32.86 0.95
CA THR A 727 7.10 -32.02 0.22
C THR A 727 7.71 -31.66 -1.13
N LYS A 728 7.25 -32.32 -2.20
CA LYS A 728 7.59 -31.97 -3.58
C LYS A 728 6.72 -30.80 -4.00
N ASP A 729 7.34 -29.68 -4.37
CA ASP A 729 6.65 -28.56 -5.02
C ASP A 729 5.97 -29.07 -6.31
N PRO A 730 4.77 -28.59 -6.67
CA PRO A 730 4.14 -28.96 -7.93
C PRO A 730 4.95 -28.38 -9.10
N ASP A 731 5.51 -29.25 -9.93
CA ASP A 731 6.17 -28.88 -11.18
C ASP A 731 5.12 -28.41 -12.21
N GLY A 732 5.20 -27.15 -12.64
CA GLY A 732 4.49 -26.64 -13.82
C GLY A 732 3.32 -25.69 -13.57
N ASN A 733 2.80 -25.09 -14.65
CA ASN A 733 1.76 -24.05 -14.71
C ASN A 733 0.36 -24.44 -14.16
N LEU A 734 0.26 -25.53 -13.40
CA LEU A 734 -0.99 -26.04 -12.85
C LEU A 734 -1.17 -25.57 -11.40
N ALA A 735 -2.40 -25.20 -11.04
CA ALA A 735 -2.73 -24.85 -9.67
C ALA A 735 -2.64 -26.11 -8.79
N GLY A 736 -1.82 -26.08 -7.73
CA GLY A 736 -1.93 -27.07 -6.66
C GLY A 736 -3.32 -26.97 -6.04
N THR A 737 -4.16 -27.97 -6.28
CA THR A 737 -5.46 -28.11 -5.59
C THR A 737 -5.17 -28.31 -4.11
N GLY A 738 -5.75 -27.47 -3.25
CA GLY A 738 -5.36 -27.32 -1.84
C GLY A 738 -5.65 -28.51 -0.92
N SER A 739 -5.02 -29.66 -1.15
CA SER A 739 -5.07 -30.85 -0.27
C SER A 739 -3.90 -30.96 0.70
N ASN A 740 -2.90 -30.07 0.63
CA ASN A 740 -1.65 -30.22 1.39
C ASN A 740 -1.52 -29.21 2.56
N THR A 741 -2.55 -29.11 3.39
CA THR A 741 -2.41 -28.49 4.72
C THR A 741 -2.04 -29.60 5.70
N PRO A 742 -0.84 -29.58 6.34
CA PRO A 742 -0.56 -30.53 7.41
C PRO A 742 -1.54 -30.27 8.55
N VAL A 743 -2.43 -31.23 8.83
CA VAL A 743 -3.43 -31.17 9.91
C VAL A 743 -2.78 -30.80 11.26
N GLY A 744 -1.49 -31.11 11.44
CA GLY A 744 -0.69 -30.76 12.61
C GLY A 744 -0.49 -29.27 12.87
N LEU A 745 -0.52 -28.39 11.85
CA LEU A 745 -0.33 -26.94 12.07
C LEU A 745 -1.59 -26.29 12.67
N ILE A 746 -2.78 -26.74 12.24
CA ILE A 746 -4.07 -26.28 12.78
C ILE A 746 -4.27 -26.83 14.19
N ALA A 747 -3.91 -28.09 14.43
CA ALA A 747 -3.95 -28.69 15.77
C ALA A 747 -2.95 -28.01 16.74
N GLY A 748 -1.75 -27.66 16.27
CA GLY A 748 -0.73 -26.98 17.08
C GLY A 748 -1.13 -25.58 17.53
N ILE A 749 -1.76 -24.80 16.65
CA ILE A 749 -2.28 -23.46 16.99
C ILE A 749 -3.47 -23.57 17.97
N ALA A 750 -4.37 -24.53 17.76
CA ALA A 750 -5.48 -24.77 18.67
C ALA A 750 -5.01 -25.23 20.07
N ALA A 751 -3.99 -26.09 20.14
CA ALA A 751 -3.39 -26.52 21.40
C ALA A 751 -2.66 -25.38 22.13
N ALA A 752 -1.92 -24.53 21.41
CA ALA A 752 -1.26 -23.37 21.98
C ALA A 752 -2.26 -22.33 22.53
N LEU A 753 -3.38 -22.10 21.83
CA LEU A 753 -4.45 -21.21 22.29
C LEU A 753 -5.22 -21.79 23.48
N ALA A 754 -5.45 -23.11 23.51
CA ALA A 754 -6.06 -23.78 24.66
C ALA A 754 -5.14 -23.74 25.90
N ALA A 755 -3.83 -23.92 25.72
CA ALA A 755 -2.84 -23.81 26.80
C ALA A 755 -2.72 -22.37 27.32
N ALA A 756 -2.73 -21.36 26.44
CA ALA A 756 -2.74 -19.95 26.82
C ALA A 756 -4.04 -19.55 27.53
N GLY A 757 -5.20 -20.04 27.06
CA GLY A 757 -6.49 -19.83 27.72
C GLY A 757 -6.55 -20.50 29.10
N GLY A 758 -6.07 -21.74 29.22
CA GLY A 758 -6.02 -22.48 30.48
C GLY A 758 -5.10 -21.85 31.52
N THR A 759 -3.94 -21.33 31.11
CA THR A 759 -3.00 -20.62 32.00
C THR A 759 -3.54 -19.26 32.46
N LEU A 760 -4.22 -18.52 31.59
CA LEU A 760 -4.90 -17.27 31.95
C LEU A 760 -6.05 -17.49 32.95
N VAL A 761 -6.87 -18.53 32.74
CA VAL A 761 -7.96 -18.88 33.68
C VAL A 761 -7.39 -19.33 35.03
N TRP A 762 -6.34 -20.15 35.04
CA TRP A 762 -5.68 -20.58 36.27
C TRP A 762 -5.05 -19.41 37.04
N TRP A 763 -4.38 -18.49 36.34
CA TRP A 763 -3.77 -17.29 36.94
C TRP A 763 -4.82 -16.32 37.50
N MET A 764 -5.94 -16.11 36.80
CA MET A 764 -7.06 -15.32 37.32
C MET A 764 -7.73 -15.97 38.53
N ARG A 765 -7.84 -17.31 38.56
CA ARG A 765 -8.39 -18.05 39.69
C ARG A 765 -7.51 -17.92 40.94
N ARG A 766 -6.19 -17.91 40.77
CA ARG A 766 -5.22 -17.76 41.86
C ARG A 766 -5.19 -16.36 42.47
N ARG A 767 -5.47 -15.32 41.68
CA ARG A 767 -5.57 -13.92 42.16
C ARG A 767 -6.86 -13.64 42.94
N ARG A 768 -7.97 -14.32 42.61
CA ARG A 768 -9.24 -14.17 43.36
C ARG A 768 -9.21 -14.87 44.73
N SER A 769 -8.36 -15.88 44.92
CA SER A 769 -8.19 -16.56 46.21
C SER A 769 -7.28 -15.82 47.21
N THR A 770 -6.72 -14.66 46.84
CA THR A 770 -5.87 -13.83 47.72
C THR A 770 -6.53 -12.52 48.16
N GLU A 771 -7.82 -12.31 47.84
CA GLU A 771 -8.60 -11.15 48.31
C GLU A 771 -9.65 -11.50 49.39
N ASP A 772 -9.78 -12.78 49.78
CA ASP A 772 -10.65 -13.25 50.88
C ASP A 772 -9.86 -14.02 51.96
N SER A 773 -8.76 -13.44 52.46
CA SER A 773 -8.06 -13.90 53.69
C SER A 773 -7.46 -12.73 54.44
#